data_AF-A0A6J1PP80-F1
#
_entry.id   AF-A0A6J1PP80-F1
#
_cell.length_a   1.000
_cell.length_b   1.000
_cell.length_c   1.000
_cell.angle_alpha   90.00
_cell.angle_beta   90.00
_cell.angle_gamma   90.00
#
_symmetry.space_group_name_H-M   'P 1'
#
loop_
_entity.id
_entity.type
_entity.pdbx_description
1 polymer ?
#
loop_
_entity_poly.entity_id
_entity_poly.type
_entity_poly.pdbx_seq_one_letter_code
_entity_poly.pdbx_strand_id
1 'polypeptide(L)'
;MQPRDKNDEQAEKAERGALPPFKYIPFRSSISEAKDAETAVSLLQSEDKSTLLAAVEALSKYAGKSKDNVKTLLHLGVVNNVLPIIEHEDIFIQRFAGKLLTELMAVPDMTSYLIEFDCIGYFAKLLMSEKDTFMQEYLSAMLAKLSEDPYGNALLANYCSNVKFLFEGLQSPDPDVKKHNLEILHNLMQDPVAARKISKSEKFSFPLLYQHFESPYPEIQHLALDVVADMIGRNKDEDIQSLFYETNGVEALLDFFKNDEWNDLHIKALEILCFAAENPVIVDELIDSESILQILNYIKHSENPRVFAKALQVAVHIANTSKGRKVLHSYKIVECLIDALQQSMQSDIAEVTCYGIAEMVLLNPAARELASTEAVKTILGLLRKEDLQWSARHAASFAIKRLLMSDIKNCSVFLSINGPDYLWQLLKFSIEQVPVETCIVALEALLAIARLLTLRDTLINFDTIDTICSLLESTYPFIDEFKIACCNLLSALCLEQNGRYYFLKANGPQRMFALITDAHSISVRNAALQVVQAISADLTVAKSFVENKYLSHMLNNRLFSRVIPLWDTCIEILLKSHLPVKFALTGRLSLHDLTQDGFYVSRTNVCPFPILDDVFRFKFCPLEPIYVVNYERLPRSSTLQNETFEKDINAWVDSKFGRLQCDPHFVEYVELFKSILLATEPKDVSKERKTDVGSMNIQYVSSRAKMLARFVARQMSGVDSTATGCIDRQLEVHLKQIKECLETSVIPLGQLRVGSYLERALLFKAIADRICLPAALVRGEYGVSWIEIAIPQMEDSINKGGLFEEKISLSKDCRSIIYPIKLMRPNFIVDLMNTPGDLIPIGSPRSKLYCVKEMSYNKMCCF
;
A
#
# COMPACT_ATOMS: atom_id res chain seq x y z
N MET A 1 -24.83 82.61 9.68
CA MET A 1 -25.31 83.72 10.52
C MET A 1 -24.67 83.60 11.90
N GLN A 2 -23.71 84.46 12.24
CA GLN A 2 -23.48 84.91 13.62
C GLN A 2 -24.59 85.96 13.95
N PRO A 3 -24.95 86.30 15.22
CA PRO A 3 -24.00 86.79 16.25
C PRO A 3 -24.39 86.72 17.77
N ARG A 4 -23.39 87.01 18.65
CA ARG A 4 -23.39 87.87 19.89
C ARG A 4 -24.31 87.51 21.09
N ASP A 5 -24.08 87.87 22.36
CA ASP A 5 -23.01 88.55 23.14
C ASP A 5 -23.30 88.34 24.66
N LYS A 6 -22.22 88.28 25.44
CA LYS A 6 -21.91 88.72 26.83
C LYS A 6 -22.98 88.97 27.93
N ASN A 7 -22.62 88.39 29.10
CA ASN A 7 -22.56 88.90 30.48
C ASN A 7 -23.83 89.34 31.26
N ASP A 8 -23.98 88.75 32.46
CA ASP A 8 -24.37 89.45 33.69
C ASP A 8 -23.80 88.75 34.94
N GLU A 9 -23.22 89.55 35.83
CA GLU A 9 -22.71 89.22 37.18
C GLU A 9 -23.75 89.55 38.26
N GLN A 10 -23.78 88.76 39.35
CA GLN A 10 -23.87 89.13 40.79
C GLN A 10 -24.46 87.95 41.60
N ALA A 11 -23.65 87.27 42.43
CA ALA A 11 -23.39 87.56 43.87
C ALA A 11 -24.55 87.10 44.78
N GLU A 12 -24.44 86.46 45.94
CA GLU A 12 -23.36 85.94 46.80
C GLU A 12 -24.10 85.34 48.04
N LYS A 13 -23.67 84.20 48.60
CA LYS A 13 -23.80 83.88 50.04
C LYS A 13 -23.02 82.61 50.43
N ALA A 14 -21.82 82.86 50.98
CA ALA A 14 -21.24 82.34 52.24
C ALA A 14 -21.95 81.17 52.96
N GLU A 15 -21.30 80.24 53.68
CA GLU A 15 -19.90 79.86 53.95
C GLU A 15 -19.98 78.70 54.98
N ARG A 16 -19.14 77.66 54.88
CA ARG A 16 -18.49 76.98 56.03
C ARG A 16 -17.57 75.83 55.59
N GLY A 17 -16.30 75.96 55.95
CA GLY A 17 -15.46 74.83 56.38
C GLY A 17 -14.39 74.36 55.41
N ALA A 18 -13.19 74.95 55.54
CA ALA A 18 -12.00 74.66 54.75
C ALA A 18 -11.26 73.36 55.14
N LEU A 19 -10.63 72.74 54.14
CA LEU A 19 -9.27 72.17 54.18
C LEU A 19 -8.56 72.62 52.88
N PRO A 20 -7.25 72.97 52.91
CA PRO A 20 -6.60 73.74 51.85
C PRO A 20 -6.36 72.90 50.57
N PRO A 21 -6.23 73.55 49.39
CA PRO A 21 -5.86 72.85 48.17
C PRO A 21 -4.42 72.34 48.33
N PHE A 22 -4.23 71.03 48.22
CA PHE A 22 -2.89 70.48 48.10
C PHE A 22 -2.25 71.06 46.83
N LYS A 23 -1.25 71.92 47.04
CA LYS A 23 -0.35 72.40 46.00
C LYS A 23 0.35 71.20 45.38
N TYR A 24 -0.09 70.83 44.19
CA TYR A 24 0.69 70.05 43.24
C TYR A 24 1.97 70.83 42.91
N ILE A 25 3.12 70.34 43.38
CA ILE A 25 4.43 70.77 42.89
C ILE A 25 4.83 69.69 41.88
N PRO A 26 4.82 69.99 40.56
CA PRO A 26 5.20 69.00 39.56
C PRO A 26 6.67 68.66 39.73
N PHE A 27 7.01 67.37 39.80
CA PHE A 27 8.35 66.93 39.46
C PHE A 27 8.56 67.25 37.96
N ARG A 28 9.42 68.24 37.67
CA ARG A 28 9.95 68.43 36.31
C ARG A 28 11.06 67.41 36.11
N SER A 29 10.85 66.42 35.27
CA SER A 29 11.92 65.88 34.42
C SER A 29 11.34 65.02 33.32
N SER A 30 11.22 65.58 32.11
CA SER A 30 11.33 64.76 30.91
C SER A 30 12.67 64.01 30.99
N ILE A 31 12.65 62.68 31.19
CA ILE A 31 13.87 61.86 31.13
C ILE A 31 14.47 62.06 29.72
N SER A 32 15.60 62.75 29.66
CA SER A 32 16.34 63.04 28.41
C SER A 32 17.68 62.33 28.35
N GLU A 33 18.27 61.97 29.49
CA GLU A 33 19.58 61.31 29.59
C GLU A 33 19.52 60.00 30.40
N ALA A 34 20.49 59.10 30.18
CA ALA A 34 20.55 57.80 30.87
C ALA A 34 20.67 57.90 32.40
N LYS A 35 21.25 58.98 32.93
CA LYS A 35 21.37 59.24 34.38
C LYS A 35 20.03 59.59 35.04
N ASP A 36 19.15 60.26 34.29
CA ASP A 36 17.80 60.55 34.76
C ASP A 36 16.97 59.26 34.85
N ALA A 37 17.25 58.29 33.96
CA ALA A 37 16.62 56.98 33.97
C ALA A 37 17.07 56.13 35.17
N GLU A 38 18.37 56.10 35.51
CA GLU A 38 18.89 55.42 36.72
C GLU A 38 18.24 55.96 38.01
N THR A 39 18.13 57.29 38.11
CA THR A 39 17.45 57.93 39.24
C THR A 39 15.97 57.53 39.29
N ALA A 40 15.26 57.57 38.16
CA ALA A 40 13.86 57.16 38.10
C ALA A 40 13.65 55.67 38.42
N VAL A 41 14.56 54.77 38.02
CA VAL A 41 14.51 53.34 38.39
C VAL A 41 14.65 53.16 39.91
N SER A 42 15.51 53.93 40.57
CA SER A 42 15.64 53.87 42.04
C SER A 42 14.39 54.34 42.78
N LEU A 43 13.63 55.28 42.20
CA LEU A 43 12.38 55.81 42.76
C LEU A 43 11.21 54.81 42.69
N LEU A 44 11.35 53.71 41.94
CA LEU A 44 10.36 52.64 41.89
C LEU A 44 10.17 51.90 43.22
N GLN A 45 11.11 52.06 44.16
CA GLN A 45 11.02 51.49 45.51
C GLN A 45 10.41 52.46 46.54
N SER A 46 9.95 53.63 46.11
CA SER A 46 9.35 54.64 46.98
C SER A 46 8.00 54.20 47.53
N GLU A 47 7.80 54.31 48.86
CA GLU A 47 6.49 54.13 49.51
C GLU A 47 5.53 55.29 49.23
N ASP A 48 6.03 56.46 48.80
CA ASP A 48 5.19 57.59 48.41
C ASP A 48 4.55 57.36 47.03
N LYS A 49 3.21 57.23 47.02
CA LYS A 49 2.42 56.99 45.80
C LYS A 49 2.64 58.05 44.72
N SER A 50 2.81 59.31 45.11
CA SER A 50 2.96 60.40 44.13
C SER A 50 4.30 60.34 43.41
N THR A 51 5.36 59.99 44.14
CA THR A 51 6.72 59.78 43.64
C THR A 51 6.79 58.51 42.80
N LEU A 52 6.16 57.42 43.26
CA LEU A 52 6.10 56.15 42.53
C LEU A 52 5.38 56.32 41.18
N LEU A 53 4.20 56.97 41.19
CA LEU A 53 3.44 57.26 39.97
C LEU A 53 4.25 58.09 38.97
N ALA A 54 4.90 59.17 39.44
CA ALA A 54 5.73 60.02 38.58
C ALA A 54 6.92 59.25 37.98
N ALA A 55 7.55 58.36 38.76
CA ALA A 55 8.67 57.54 38.30
C ALA A 55 8.24 56.54 37.23
N VAL A 56 7.18 55.76 37.46
CA VAL A 56 6.68 54.76 36.51
C VAL A 56 6.16 55.44 35.24
N GLU A 57 5.44 56.56 35.35
CA GLU A 57 4.98 57.35 34.20
C GLU A 57 6.17 57.84 33.37
N ALA A 58 7.17 58.45 34.00
CA ALA A 58 8.34 58.99 33.31
C ALA A 58 9.14 57.89 32.60
N LEU A 59 9.31 56.73 33.25
CA LEU A 59 9.98 55.56 32.68
C LEU A 59 9.20 54.98 31.50
N SER A 60 7.87 54.85 31.60
CA SER A 60 7.03 54.37 30.48
C SER A 60 7.17 55.26 29.24
N LYS A 61 7.20 56.60 29.43
CA LYS A 61 7.43 57.57 28.36
C LYS A 61 8.85 57.53 27.81
N TYR A 62 9.84 57.19 28.63
CA TYR A 62 11.23 57.06 28.19
C TYR A 62 11.43 55.79 27.36
N ALA A 63 10.87 54.67 27.79
CA ALA A 63 10.89 53.39 27.09
C ALA A 63 10.26 53.50 25.68
N GLY A 64 9.08 54.10 25.57
CA GLY A 64 8.37 54.23 24.28
C GLY A 64 9.02 55.18 23.25
N LYS A 65 10.14 55.85 23.57
CA LYS A 65 10.84 56.73 22.62
C LYS A 65 11.79 55.99 21.68
N SER A 66 12.47 54.93 22.13
CA SER A 66 13.42 54.18 21.31
C SER A 66 13.77 52.82 21.92
N LYS A 67 14.16 51.87 21.06
CA LYS A 67 14.64 50.55 21.50
C LYS A 67 15.94 50.64 22.31
N ASP A 68 16.76 51.66 22.09
CA ASP A 68 18.00 51.87 22.86
C ASP A 68 17.72 52.34 24.29
N ASN A 69 16.64 53.11 24.50
CA ASN A 69 16.18 53.47 25.83
C ASN A 69 15.71 52.21 26.59
N VAL A 70 14.97 51.32 25.92
CA VAL A 70 14.58 50.02 26.49
C VAL A 70 15.79 49.21 26.92
N LYS A 71 16.81 49.06 26.06
CA LYS A 71 18.07 48.38 26.41
C LYS A 71 18.75 49.01 27.63
N THR A 72 18.78 50.35 27.69
CA THR A 72 19.34 51.09 28.82
C THR A 72 18.59 50.75 30.12
N LEU A 73 17.26 50.72 30.09
CA LEU A 73 16.44 50.36 31.25
C LEU A 73 16.64 48.88 31.68
N LEU A 74 16.78 47.96 30.72
CA LEU A 74 17.08 46.56 31.01
C LEU A 74 18.44 46.41 31.71
N HIS A 75 19.48 47.12 31.26
CA HIS A 75 20.78 47.15 31.93
C HIS A 75 20.72 47.72 33.36
N LEU A 76 19.79 48.63 33.62
CA LEU A 76 19.54 49.19 34.96
C LEU A 76 18.69 48.28 35.86
N GLY A 77 18.27 47.10 35.39
CA GLY A 77 17.52 46.14 36.19
C GLY A 77 16.07 46.56 36.48
N VAL A 78 15.47 47.40 35.63
CA VAL A 78 14.13 47.97 35.83
C VAL A 78 13.05 46.91 36.08
N VAL A 79 13.17 45.73 35.45
CA VAL A 79 12.17 44.66 35.44
C VAL A 79 11.86 44.17 36.85
N ASN A 80 12.89 43.98 37.67
CA ASN A 80 12.75 43.47 39.04
C ASN A 80 12.00 44.47 39.94
N ASN A 81 12.07 45.76 39.62
CA ASN A 81 11.37 46.80 40.36
C ASN A 81 9.94 47.01 39.85
N VAL A 82 9.67 46.78 38.56
CA VAL A 82 8.34 47.04 37.96
C VAL A 82 7.38 45.86 38.11
N LEU A 83 7.87 44.61 38.06
CA LEU A 83 7.02 43.42 38.20
C LEU A 83 6.12 43.46 39.46
N PRO A 84 6.62 43.81 40.67
CA PRO A 84 5.76 43.91 41.86
C PRO A 84 4.74 45.06 41.80
N ILE A 85 4.99 46.10 40.99
CA ILE A 85 4.16 47.31 40.91
C ILE A 85 2.88 47.04 40.11
N ILE A 86 2.86 46.00 39.26
CA ILE A 86 1.70 45.69 38.41
C ILE A 86 0.44 45.33 39.21
N GLU A 87 0.59 44.89 40.46
CA GLU A 87 -0.51 44.57 41.40
C GLU A 87 -0.74 45.69 42.44
N HIS A 88 -0.15 46.88 42.26
CA HIS A 88 -0.27 47.98 43.21
C HIS A 88 -1.74 48.41 43.41
N GLU A 89 -2.15 48.84 44.61
CA GLU A 89 -3.56 49.18 44.90
C GLU A 89 -4.13 50.39 44.12
N ASP A 90 -3.26 51.20 43.51
CA ASP A 90 -3.62 52.37 42.72
C ASP A 90 -3.62 52.04 41.22
N ILE A 91 -4.79 52.22 40.58
CA ILE A 91 -5.04 51.88 39.17
C ILE A 91 -4.11 52.64 38.22
N PHE A 92 -3.76 53.90 38.50
CA PHE A 92 -2.88 54.66 37.60
C PHE A 92 -1.45 54.14 37.67
N ILE A 93 -0.98 53.78 38.87
CA ILE A 93 0.33 53.15 39.06
C ILE A 93 0.38 51.80 38.33
N GLN A 94 -0.68 50.97 38.45
CA GLN A 94 -0.80 49.71 37.70
C GLN A 94 -0.72 49.94 36.19
N ARG A 95 -1.53 50.86 35.65
CA ARG A 95 -1.57 51.15 34.20
C ARG A 95 -0.22 51.58 33.65
N PHE A 96 0.48 52.48 34.33
CA PHE A 96 1.81 52.91 33.87
C PHE A 96 2.85 51.79 34.03
N ALA A 97 2.73 50.92 35.03
CA ALA A 97 3.62 49.77 35.20
C ALA A 97 3.39 48.74 34.09
N GLY A 98 2.12 48.42 33.79
CA GLY A 98 1.72 47.59 32.66
C GLY A 98 2.24 48.15 31.34
N LYS A 99 1.99 49.44 31.07
CA LYS A 99 2.53 50.12 29.89
C LYS A 99 4.05 50.02 29.79
N LEU A 100 4.77 50.30 30.87
CA LEU A 100 6.23 50.20 30.89
C LEU A 100 6.70 48.78 30.56
N LEU A 101 6.09 47.75 31.15
CA LEU A 101 6.44 46.35 30.84
C LEU A 101 6.18 46.00 29.37
N THR A 102 5.06 46.42 28.79
CA THR A 102 4.78 46.20 27.36
C THR A 102 5.82 46.88 26.47
N GLU A 103 6.22 48.12 26.78
CA GLU A 103 7.26 48.84 26.05
C GLU A 103 8.64 48.17 26.18
N LEU A 104 8.95 47.59 27.33
CA LEU A 104 10.21 46.84 27.54
C LEU A 104 10.29 45.57 26.68
N MET A 105 9.15 44.98 26.33
CA MET A 105 9.07 43.78 25.50
C MET A 105 9.29 44.04 24.00
N ALA A 106 9.53 45.30 23.61
CA ALA A 106 9.97 45.65 22.25
C ALA A 106 11.37 45.11 21.88
N VAL A 107 12.13 44.59 22.85
CA VAL A 107 13.46 43.99 22.69
C VAL A 107 13.41 42.47 23.00
N PRO A 108 13.93 41.59 22.10
CA PRO A 108 13.87 40.13 22.29
C PRO A 108 14.48 39.61 23.59
N ASP A 109 15.56 40.24 24.07
CA ASP A 109 16.24 39.86 25.32
C ASP A 109 15.26 39.86 26.52
N MET A 110 14.30 40.80 26.53
CA MET A 110 13.28 40.91 27.56
C MET A 110 12.25 39.77 27.47
N THR A 111 11.83 39.41 26.25
CA THR A 111 10.90 38.29 26.07
C THR A 111 11.53 36.97 26.53
N SER A 112 12.79 36.71 26.20
CA SER A 112 13.51 35.52 26.67
C SER A 112 13.66 35.51 28.20
N TYR A 113 14.01 36.65 28.80
CA TYR A 113 14.09 36.79 30.26
C TYR A 113 12.75 36.46 30.93
N LEU A 114 11.63 37.04 30.49
CA LEU A 114 10.32 36.78 31.10
C LEU A 114 9.86 35.32 30.96
N ILE A 115 10.24 34.65 29.86
CA ILE A 115 9.98 33.23 29.63
C ILE A 115 10.80 32.36 30.60
N GLU A 116 12.09 32.63 30.77
CA GLU A 116 12.98 31.88 31.67
C GLU A 116 12.55 32.00 33.14
N PHE A 117 12.01 33.16 33.54
CA PHE A 117 11.49 33.42 34.88
C PHE A 117 10.02 33.01 35.06
N ASP A 118 9.43 32.31 34.09
CA ASP A 118 8.07 31.75 34.15
C ASP A 118 6.97 32.79 34.49
N CYS A 119 7.15 34.01 33.99
CA CYS A 119 6.20 35.12 34.23
C CYS A 119 4.88 34.96 33.45
N ILE A 120 4.83 34.04 32.48
CA ILE A 120 3.64 33.77 31.66
C ILE A 120 2.47 33.31 32.55
N GLY A 121 2.71 32.36 33.45
CA GLY A 121 1.67 31.87 34.36
C GLY A 121 1.17 32.94 35.31
N TYR A 122 2.02 33.92 35.67
CA TYR A 122 1.66 35.06 36.48
C TYR A 122 0.77 36.05 35.71
N PHE A 123 1.17 36.48 34.52
CA PHE A 123 0.37 37.39 33.70
C PHE A 123 -0.98 36.80 33.27
N ALA A 124 -1.02 35.50 32.94
CA ALA A 124 -2.26 34.81 32.62
C ALA A 124 -3.25 34.84 33.79
N LYS A 125 -2.78 34.56 35.02
CA LYS A 125 -3.64 34.62 36.22
C LYS A 125 -4.16 36.03 36.47
N LEU A 126 -3.30 37.04 36.32
CA LEU A 126 -3.68 38.43 36.53
C LEU A 126 -4.77 38.85 35.53
N LEU A 127 -4.57 38.57 34.24
CA LEU A 127 -5.53 38.86 33.18
C LEU A 127 -6.90 38.22 33.44
N MET A 128 -6.96 36.99 33.96
CA MET A 128 -8.22 36.30 34.27
C MET A 128 -9.05 36.98 35.37
N SER A 129 -8.43 37.81 36.21
CA SER A 129 -9.10 38.53 37.31
C SER A 129 -9.28 40.03 37.07
N GLU A 130 -8.65 40.56 36.01
CA GLU A 130 -8.57 41.98 35.74
C GLU A 130 -9.87 42.53 35.16
N LYS A 131 -10.28 43.72 35.63
CA LYS A 131 -11.49 44.43 35.19
C LYS A 131 -11.18 45.73 34.48
N ASP A 132 -9.99 46.30 34.71
CA ASP A 132 -9.57 47.52 34.06
C ASP A 132 -9.18 47.27 32.60
N THR A 133 -9.85 47.95 31.66
CA THR A 133 -9.66 47.71 30.23
C THR A 133 -8.24 47.99 29.75
N PHE A 134 -7.56 49.01 30.29
CA PHE A 134 -6.17 49.31 29.93
C PHE A 134 -5.22 48.23 30.45
N MET A 135 -5.45 47.73 31.67
CA MET A 135 -4.67 46.60 32.18
C MET A 135 -4.92 45.32 31.39
N GLN A 136 -6.17 45.05 30.97
CA GLN A 136 -6.48 43.94 30.07
C GLN A 136 -5.74 44.07 28.74
N GLU A 137 -5.68 45.27 28.16
CA GLU A 137 -4.92 45.56 26.93
C GLU A 137 -3.44 45.24 27.13
N TYR A 138 -2.80 45.81 28.17
CA TYR A 138 -1.37 45.60 28.41
C TYR A 138 -1.03 44.14 28.72
N LEU A 139 -1.82 43.46 29.57
CA LEU A 139 -1.59 42.06 29.92
C LEU A 139 -1.80 41.13 28.73
N SER A 140 -2.83 41.36 27.92
CA SER A 140 -3.05 40.58 26.69
C SER A 140 -1.94 40.85 25.67
N ALA A 141 -1.47 42.08 25.50
CA ALA A 141 -0.32 42.40 24.65
C ALA A 141 0.95 41.66 25.08
N MET A 142 1.22 41.60 26.39
CA MET A 142 2.36 40.85 26.92
C MET A 142 2.24 39.35 26.60
N LEU A 143 1.07 38.75 26.84
CA LEU A 143 0.85 37.33 26.55
C LEU A 143 0.88 37.01 25.05
N ALA A 144 0.35 37.89 24.20
CA ALA A 144 0.46 37.78 22.74
C ALA A 144 1.94 37.73 22.34
N LYS A 145 2.73 38.67 22.86
CA LYS A 145 4.16 38.74 22.55
C LYS A 145 4.96 37.53 23.06
N LEU A 146 4.66 37.05 24.26
CA LEU A 146 5.34 35.88 24.85
C LEU A 146 4.96 34.56 24.18
N SER A 147 3.74 34.47 23.61
CA SER A 147 3.27 33.28 22.92
C SER A 147 3.77 33.16 21.47
N GLU A 148 4.45 34.17 20.92
CA GLU A 148 5.17 34.04 19.65
C GLU A 148 6.35 33.04 19.76
N ASP A 149 6.93 32.90 20.95
CA ASP A 149 7.99 31.91 21.21
C ASP A 149 7.38 30.51 21.43
N PRO A 150 7.87 29.45 20.77
CA PRO A 150 7.32 28.09 20.92
C PRO A 150 7.30 27.56 22.36
N TYR A 151 8.30 27.89 23.17
CA TYR A 151 8.35 27.46 24.57
C TYR A 151 7.41 28.31 25.44
N GLY A 152 7.36 29.62 25.21
CA GLY A 152 6.38 30.52 25.83
C GLY A 152 4.93 30.10 25.53
N ASN A 153 4.64 29.73 24.29
CA ASN A 153 3.34 29.22 23.87
C ASN A 153 2.95 27.93 24.60
N ALA A 154 3.88 26.98 24.71
CA ALA A 154 3.67 25.73 25.45
C ALA A 154 3.41 25.98 26.95
N LEU A 155 4.13 26.93 27.56
CA LEU A 155 3.88 27.35 28.94
C LEU A 155 2.48 27.96 29.09
N LEU A 156 2.10 28.88 28.19
CA LEU A 156 0.77 29.49 28.20
C LEU A 156 -0.32 28.43 28.08
N ALA A 157 -0.15 27.46 27.18
CA ALA A 157 -1.07 26.33 27.02
C ALA A 157 -1.22 25.44 28.27
N ASN A 158 -0.18 25.37 29.11
CA ASN A 158 -0.22 24.64 30.37
C ASN A 158 -0.95 25.43 31.46
N TYR A 159 -0.70 26.74 31.56
CA TYR A 159 -1.34 27.61 32.55
C TYR A 159 -2.80 27.94 32.21
N CYS A 160 -3.12 28.02 30.92
CA CYS A 160 -4.47 28.24 30.42
C CYS A 160 -5.21 26.91 30.24
N SER A 161 -5.36 26.12 31.31
CA SER A 161 -6.26 24.95 31.29
C SER A 161 -7.71 25.34 31.02
N ASN A 162 -8.05 26.62 31.22
CA ASN A 162 -9.34 27.21 30.98
C ASN A 162 -9.22 28.41 30.03
N VAL A 163 -9.41 28.19 28.73
CA VAL A 163 -9.33 29.20 27.66
C VAL A 163 -10.50 30.19 27.63
N LYS A 164 -11.41 30.15 28.61
CA LYS A 164 -12.61 30.99 28.67
C LYS A 164 -12.33 32.50 28.62
N PHE A 165 -11.24 32.95 29.25
CA PHE A 165 -10.90 34.37 29.28
C PHE A 165 -10.57 34.92 27.88
N LEU A 166 -10.03 34.08 26.98
CA LEU A 166 -9.75 34.48 25.59
C LEU A 166 -11.05 34.81 24.88
N PHE A 167 -12.06 33.94 25.00
CA PHE A 167 -13.37 34.15 24.37
C PHE A 167 -14.11 35.35 24.94
N GLU A 168 -13.96 35.62 26.24
CA GLU A 168 -14.48 36.82 26.89
C GLU A 168 -13.74 38.08 26.38
N GLY A 169 -12.42 38.00 26.17
CA GLY A 169 -11.59 39.06 25.59
C GLY A 169 -11.96 39.42 24.14
N LEU A 170 -12.34 38.43 23.32
CA LEU A 170 -12.85 38.67 21.96
C LEU A 170 -14.14 39.52 21.94
N GLN A 171 -14.92 39.48 23.03
CA GLN A 171 -16.15 40.26 23.18
C GLN A 171 -15.94 41.62 23.83
N SER A 172 -14.69 42.00 24.17
CA SER A 172 -14.37 43.31 24.76
C SER A 172 -14.92 44.47 23.90
N PRO A 173 -15.31 45.62 24.47
CA PRO A 173 -15.60 46.81 23.66
C PRO A 173 -14.33 47.42 23.05
N ASP A 174 -13.15 47.11 23.61
CA ASP A 174 -11.87 47.69 23.20
C ASP A 174 -11.22 46.88 22.06
N PRO A 175 -10.83 47.54 20.94
CA PRO A 175 -10.28 46.85 19.78
C PRO A 175 -8.88 46.26 20.02
N ASP A 176 -8.06 46.88 20.86
CA ASP A 176 -6.70 46.40 21.14
C ASP A 176 -6.75 45.15 22.02
N VAL A 177 -7.65 45.12 23.01
CA VAL A 177 -7.95 43.89 23.77
C VAL A 177 -8.41 42.77 22.84
N LYS A 178 -9.31 43.03 21.88
CA LYS A 178 -9.74 42.00 20.91
C LYS A 178 -8.57 41.48 20.08
N LYS A 179 -7.79 42.39 19.50
CA LYS A 179 -6.64 42.08 18.66
C LYS A 179 -5.66 41.16 19.39
N HIS A 180 -5.21 41.56 20.59
CA HIS A 180 -4.24 40.75 21.34
C HIS A 180 -4.80 39.38 21.75
N ASN A 181 -6.09 39.29 22.08
CA ASN A 181 -6.71 37.98 22.36
C ASN A 181 -6.82 37.08 21.10
N LEU A 182 -7.05 37.66 19.92
CA LEU A 182 -6.97 36.92 18.65
C LEU A 182 -5.53 36.46 18.35
N GLU A 183 -4.53 37.30 18.61
CA GLU A 183 -3.11 36.94 18.44
C GLU A 183 -2.70 35.79 19.37
N ILE A 184 -3.08 35.86 20.65
CA ILE A 184 -2.85 34.76 21.61
C ILE A 184 -3.53 33.49 21.10
N LEU A 185 -4.76 33.59 20.60
CA LEU A 185 -5.49 32.44 20.10
C LEU A 185 -4.82 31.84 18.86
N HIS A 186 -4.40 32.67 17.90
CA HIS A 186 -3.64 32.25 16.72
C HIS A 186 -2.35 31.53 17.11
N ASN A 187 -1.56 32.11 18.03
CA ASN A 187 -0.34 31.49 18.53
C ASN A 187 -0.61 30.14 19.20
N LEU A 188 -1.61 30.06 20.10
CA LEU A 188 -1.99 28.81 20.74
C LEU A 188 -2.48 27.76 19.72
N MET A 189 -3.14 28.17 18.65
CA MET A 189 -3.57 27.26 17.59
C MET A 189 -2.41 26.62 16.81
N GLN A 190 -1.20 27.19 16.87
CA GLN A 190 0.00 26.56 16.31
C GLN A 190 0.52 25.39 17.17
N ASP A 191 0.20 25.35 18.47
CA ASP A 191 0.55 24.23 19.35
C ASP A 191 -0.52 23.10 19.28
N PRO A 192 -0.15 21.85 18.93
CA PRO A 192 -1.12 20.76 18.80
C PRO A 192 -1.89 20.42 20.09
N VAL A 193 -1.28 20.63 21.27
CA VAL A 193 -1.91 20.31 22.57
C VAL A 193 -2.87 21.41 22.98
N ALA A 194 -2.47 22.67 22.84
CA ALA A 194 -3.29 23.84 23.12
C ALA A 194 -4.52 23.88 22.21
N ALA A 195 -4.33 23.70 20.90
CA ALA A 195 -5.43 23.67 19.95
C ALA A 195 -6.48 22.60 20.29
N ARG A 196 -6.07 21.38 20.69
CA ARG A 196 -7.02 20.35 21.13
C ARG A 196 -7.83 20.76 22.36
N LYS A 197 -7.22 21.51 23.30
CA LYS A 197 -7.94 22.05 24.48
C LYS A 197 -8.94 23.12 24.07
N ILE A 198 -8.55 23.99 23.14
CA ILE A 198 -9.42 25.05 22.59
C ILE A 198 -10.63 24.43 21.87
N SER A 199 -10.40 23.47 20.96
CA SER A 199 -11.45 22.77 20.21
C SER A 199 -12.50 22.12 21.10
N LYS A 200 -12.10 21.62 22.28
CA LYS A 200 -12.98 20.91 23.23
C LYS A 200 -13.61 21.80 24.29
N SER A 201 -13.40 23.11 24.23
CA SER A 201 -13.97 24.03 25.19
C SER A 201 -15.46 24.22 24.93
N GLU A 202 -16.31 23.91 25.92
CA GLU A 202 -17.77 24.09 25.85
C GLU A 202 -18.21 25.54 25.57
N LYS A 203 -17.36 26.53 25.87
CA LYS A 203 -17.65 27.95 25.59
C LYS A 203 -17.27 28.39 24.18
N PHE A 204 -16.51 27.58 23.42
CA PHE A 204 -16.08 27.98 22.09
C PHE A 204 -17.22 27.86 21.09
N SER A 205 -17.34 28.85 20.20
CA SER A 205 -18.28 28.82 19.08
C SER A 205 -17.74 29.74 17.98
N PHE A 206 -17.81 29.29 16.72
CA PHE A 206 -17.29 30.07 15.60
C PHE A 206 -17.95 31.45 15.37
N PRO A 207 -19.24 31.70 15.67
CA PRO A 207 -19.83 33.04 15.59
C PRO A 207 -19.08 34.10 16.40
N LEU A 208 -18.34 33.71 17.45
CA LEU A 208 -17.46 34.60 18.19
C LEU A 208 -16.30 35.14 17.34
N LEU A 209 -15.91 34.41 16.29
CA LEU A 209 -14.89 34.80 15.33
C LEU A 209 -15.51 35.46 14.09
N TYR A 210 -16.64 34.94 13.59
CA TYR A 210 -17.30 35.47 12.38
C TYR A 210 -17.69 36.94 12.53
N GLN A 211 -18.14 37.37 13.71
CA GLN A 211 -18.45 38.78 13.99
C GLN A 211 -17.27 39.74 13.75
N HIS A 212 -16.04 39.24 13.73
CA HIS A 212 -14.84 40.03 13.49
C HIS A 212 -14.44 40.10 12.01
N PHE A 213 -15.10 39.35 11.12
CA PHE A 213 -14.90 39.44 9.67
C PHE A 213 -15.34 40.80 9.13
N GLU A 214 -16.30 41.46 9.76
CA GLU A 214 -16.76 42.82 9.38
C GLU A 214 -16.10 43.93 10.22
N SER A 215 -15.02 43.61 10.93
CA SER A 215 -14.31 44.58 11.77
C SER A 215 -13.79 45.75 10.92
N PRO A 216 -13.95 47.02 11.36
CA PRO A 216 -13.36 48.17 10.67
C PRO A 216 -11.84 48.24 10.83
N TYR A 217 -11.25 47.37 11.66
CA TYR A 217 -9.80 47.27 11.89
C TYR A 217 -9.23 46.08 11.09
N PRO A 218 -8.41 46.32 10.04
CA PRO A 218 -7.91 45.26 9.17
C PRO A 218 -7.10 44.17 9.90
N GLU A 219 -6.31 44.54 10.91
CA GLU A 219 -5.51 43.59 11.69
C GLU A 219 -6.40 42.56 12.42
N ILE A 220 -7.52 43.02 13.01
CA ILE A 220 -8.50 42.15 13.66
C ILE A 220 -9.16 41.22 12.63
N GLN A 221 -9.49 41.75 11.45
CA GLN A 221 -10.11 41.00 10.36
C GLN A 221 -9.18 39.88 9.86
N HIS A 222 -7.91 40.20 9.62
CA HIS A 222 -6.88 39.22 9.25
C HIS A 222 -6.72 38.12 10.29
N LEU A 223 -6.54 38.49 11.56
CA LEU A 223 -6.35 37.54 12.65
C LEU A 223 -7.56 36.63 12.84
N ALA A 224 -8.78 37.17 12.70
CA ALA A 224 -9.99 36.37 12.80
C ALA A 224 -10.05 35.29 11.71
N LEU A 225 -9.71 35.64 10.46
CA LEU A 225 -9.63 34.68 9.35
C LEU A 225 -8.52 33.65 9.59
N ASP A 226 -7.35 34.07 10.08
CA ASP A 226 -6.22 33.18 10.33
C ASP A 226 -6.52 32.17 11.45
N VAL A 227 -7.15 32.61 12.55
CA VAL A 227 -7.59 31.70 13.62
C VAL A 227 -8.60 30.67 13.08
N VAL A 228 -9.58 31.09 12.27
CA VAL A 228 -10.54 30.15 11.67
C VAL A 228 -9.83 29.19 10.72
N ALA A 229 -8.88 29.65 9.92
CA ALA A 229 -8.08 28.81 9.04
C ALA A 229 -7.26 27.77 9.83
N ASP A 230 -6.62 28.15 10.93
CA ASP A 230 -5.86 27.23 11.80
C ASP A 230 -6.77 26.16 12.44
N MET A 231 -7.99 26.54 12.79
CA MET A 231 -8.99 25.63 13.36
C MET A 231 -9.48 24.63 12.33
N ILE A 232 -9.95 25.11 11.17
CA ILE A 232 -10.53 24.27 10.12
C ILE A 232 -9.45 23.45 9.39
N GLY A 233 -8.23 23.98 9.24
CA GLY A 233 -7.08 23.28 8.67
C GLY A 233 -6.72 21.99 9.40
N ARG A 234 -7.21 21.79 10.64
CA ARG A 234 -7.17 20.53 11.38
C ARG A 234 -8.29 19.59 10.92
N ASN A 235 -8.34 19.32 9.62
CA ASN A 235 -9.31 18.49 8.90
C ASN A 235 -9.70 17.14 9.54
N LYS A 236 -8.84 16.55 10.39
CA LYS A 236 -9.11 15.29 11.12
C LYS A 236 -9.89 15.46 12.43
N ASP A 237 -10.14 16.68 12.88
CA ASP A 237 -10.91 16.97 14.08
C ASP A 237 -12.41 17.05 13.73
N GLU A 238 -13.10 15.92 13.85
CA GLU A 238 -14.53 15.79 13.51
C GLU A 238 -15.42 16.74 14.34
N ASP A 239 -15.04 17.04 15.59
CA ASP A 239 -15.79 17.93 16.48
C ASP A 239 -15.77 19.37 15.93
N ILE A 240 -14.59 19.84 15.51
CA ILE A 240 -14.42 21.18 14.93
C ILE A 240 -15.14 21.32 13.59
N GLN A 241 -15.03 20.31 12.73
CA GLN A 241 -15.71 20.32 11.44
C GLN A 241 -17.24 20.31 11.60
N SER A 242 -17.75 19.55 12.56
CA SER A 242 -19.18 19.53 12.89
C SER A 242 -19.64 20.87 13.47
N LEU A 243 -18.85 21.47 14.37
CA LEU A 243 -19.17 22.79 14.92
C LEU A 243 -19.18 23.88 13.85
N PHE A 244 -18.26 23.84 12.88
CA PHE A 244 -18.25 24.76 11.74
C PHE A 244 -19.51 24.65 10.88
N TYR A 245 -19.95 23.41 10.61
CA TYR A 245 -21.22 23.12 9.94
C TYR A 245 -22.42 23.64 10.73
N GLU A 246 -22.55 23.28 12.00
CA GLU A 246 -23.67 23.65 12.88
C GLU A 246 -23.81 25.17 13.09
N THR A 247 -22.73 25.92 12.88
CA THR A 247 -22.68 27.37 13.05
C THR A 247 -22.79 28.15 11.73
N ASN A 248 -23.19 27.49 10.64
CA ASN A 248 -23.32 28.08 9.30
C ASN A 248 -22.01 28.73 8.81
N GLY A 249 -20.87 28.10 9.05
CA GLY A 249 -19.57 28.65 8.67
C GLY A 249 -19.41 28.88 7.17
N VAL A 250 -20.03 28.03 6.34
CA VAL A 250 -20.07 28.21 4.89
C VAL A 250 -20.82 29.50 4.53
N GLU A 251 -22.01 29.72 5.09
CA GLU A 251 -22.80 30.94 4.87
C GLU A 251 -22.03 32.20 5.27
N ALA A 252 -21.36 32.19 6.43
CA ALA A 252 -20.56 33.31 6.90
C ALA A 252 -19.43 33.69 5.92
N LEU A 253 -18.77 32.70 5.30
CA LEU A 253 -17.74 32.95 4.29
C LEU A 253 -18.32 33.43 2.95
N LEU A 254 -19.50 32.95 2.56
CA LEU A 254 -20.16 33.39 1.34
C LEU A 254 -20.70 34.81 1.46
N ASP A 255 -21.16 35.20 2.65
CA ASP A 255 -21.53 36.57 2.96
C ASP A 255 -20.30 37.48 2.91
N PHE A 256 -19.16 37.01 3.45
CA PHE A 256 -17.89 37.73 3.36
C PHE A 256 -17.48 38.04 1.91
N PHE A 257 -17.65 37.09 0.99
CA PHE A 257 -17.31 37.28 -0.43
C PHE A 257 -18.19 38.30 -1.17
N LYS A 258 -19.35 38.68 -0.63
CA LYS A 258 -20.23 39.66 -1.28
C LYS A 258 -19.66 41.08 -1.21
N ASN A 259 -18.64 41.32 -0.38
CA ASN A 259 -18.05 42.63 -0.23
C ASN A 259 -16.79 42.79 -1.10
N ASP A 260 -16.93 43.48 -2.23
CA ASP A 260 -15.83 43.74 -3.16
C ASP A 260 -14.68 44.58 -2.55
N GLU A 261 -14.91 45.29 -1.44
CA GLU A 261 -13.86 46.05 -0.77
C GLU A 261 -12.83 45.16 -0.06
N TRP A 262 -13.18 43.91 0.24
CA TRP A 262 -12.31 42.93 0.94
C TRP A 262 -11.66 41.92 -0.02
N ASN A 263 -11.58 42.26 -1.30
CA ASN A 263 -11.05 41.38 -2.34
C ASN A 263 -9.61 40.86 -2.07
N ASP A 264 -8.80 41.62 -1.35
CA ASP A 264 -7.46 41.22 -0.90
C ASP A 264 -7.48 40.13 0.19
N LEU A 265 -8.56 40.06 0.98
CA LEU A 265 -8.80 39.07 2.03
C LEU A 265 -9.54 37.83 1.55
N HIS A 266 -10.24 37.91 0.42
CA HIS A 266 -10.99 36.77 -0.15
C HIS A 266 -10.13 35.52 -0.34
N ILE A 267 -8.81 35.66 -0.57
CA ILE A 267 -7.90 34.52 -0.64
C ILE A 267 -7.83 33.72 0.67
N LYS A 268 -7.86 34.38 1.84
CA LYS A 268 -7.85 33.73 3.16
C LYS A 268 -9.20 33.03 3.41
N ALA A 269 -10.31 33.67 3.05
CA ALA A 269 -11.63 33.04 3.15
C ALA A 269 -11.77 31.82 2.21
N LEU A 270 -11.23 31.88 0.99
CA LEU A 270 -11.16 30.72 0.08
C LEU A 270 -10.28 29.60 0.64
N GLU A 271 -9.22 29.92 1.38
CA GLU A 271 -8.38 28.94 2.06
C GLU A 271 -9.12 28.21 3.18
N ILE A 272 -9.93 28.92 3.97
CA ILE A 272 -10.82 28.30 4.96
C ILE A 272 -11.79 27.34 4.26
N LEU A 273 -12.41 27.77 3.15
CA LEU A 273 -13.30 26.91 2.37
C LEU A 273 -12.58 25.69 1.77
N CYS A 274 -11.33 25.83 1.32
CA CYS A 274 -10.54 24.69 0.85
C CYS A 274 -10.41 23.64 1.96
N PHE A 275 -10.02 24.05 3.17
CA PHE A 275 -9.89 23.13 4.30
C PHE A 275 -11.24 22.51 4.69
N ALA A 276 -12.31 23.30 4.71
CA ALA A 276 -13.65 22.81 5.05
C ALA A 276 -14.18 21.80 4.00
N ALA A 277 -13.91 22.03 2.72
CA ALA A 277 -14.36 21.18 1.61
C ALA A 277 -13.69 19.79 1.56
N GLU A 278 -12.72 19.50 2.43
CA GLU A 278 -12.24 18.13 2.64
C GLU A 278 -13.27 17.25 3.35
N ASN A 279 -14.19 17.86 4.11
CA ASN A 279 -15.29 17.15 4.74
C ASN A 279 -16.47 16.99 3.75
N PRO A 280 -16.90 15.75 3.44
CA PRO A 280 -18.00 15.52 2.49
C PRO A 280 -19.34 16.14 2.93
N VAL A 281 -19.59 16.33 4.23
CA VAL A 281 -20.82 16.96 4.74
C VAL A 281 -20.89 18.44 4.35
N ILE A 282 -19.77 19.15 4.49
CA ILE A 282 -19.62 20.55 4.05
C ILE A 282 -19.77 20.65 2.53
N VAL A 283 -19.23 19.69 1.77
CA VAL A 283 -19.40 19.64 0.31
C VAL A 283 -20.86 19.51 -0.08
N ASP A 284 -21.65 18.69 0.65
CA ASP A 284 -23.08 18.58 0.40
C ASP A 284 -23.83 19.89 0.67
N GLU A 285 -23.45 20.62 1.74
CA GLU A 285 -23.96 21.97 2.03
C GLU A 285 -23.65 22.94 0.88
N LEU A 286 -22.38 23.05 0.46
CA LEU A 286 -21.93 23.91 -0.64
C LEU A 286 -22.69 23.65 -1.96
N ILE A 287 -23.08 22.39 -2.20
CA ILE A 287 -23.87 22.00 -3.36
C ILE A 287 -25.31 22.52 -3.24
N ASP A 288 -25.89 22.46 -2.05
CA ASP A 288 -27.29 22.78 -1.82
C ASP A 288 -27.54 24.31 -1.68
N SER A 289 -26.52 25.10 -1.33
CA SER A 289 -26.61 26.55 -1.07
C SER A 289 -26.27 27.48 -2.26
N GLU A 290 -26.30 27.00 -3.52
CA GLU A 290 -25.88 27.73 -4.75
C GLU A 290 -24.44 28.32 -4.71
N SER A 291 -23.66 28.02 -3.67
CA SER A 291 -22.33 28.56 -3.36
C SER A 291 -21.29 28.29 -4.44
N ILE A 292 -21.46 27.19 -5.16
CA ILE A 292 -20.60 26.79 -6.28
C ILE A 292 -20.54 27.89 -7.35
N LEU A 293 -21.62 28.63 -7.59
CA LEU A 293 -21.62 29.73 -8.56
C LEU A 293 -20.66 30.86 -8.16
N GLN A 294 -20.58 31.20 -6.88
CA GLN A 294 -19.65 32.21 -6.39
C GLN A 294 -18.19 31.75 -6.56
N ILE A 295 -17.89 30.50 -6.22
CA ILE A 295 -16.55 29.92 -6.41
C ILE A 295 -16.16 29.92 -7.90
N LEU A 296 -17.09 29.55 -8.78
CA LEU A 296 -16.87 29.57 -10.23
C LEU A 296 -16.69 30.98 -10.78
N ASN A 297 -17.28 32.01 -10.15
CA ASN A 297 -17.07 33.41 -10.52
C ASN A 297 -15.59 33.79 -10.35
N TYR A 298 -14.97 33.40 -9.23
CA TYR A 298 -13.52 33.59 -9.04
C TYR A 298 -12.69 32.85 -10.08
N ILE A 299 -13.06 31.61 -10.42
CA ILE A 299 -12.33 30.82 -11.44
C ILE A 299 -12.43 31.48 -12.82
N LYS A 300 -13.58 32.08 -13.18
CA LYS A 300 -13.79 32.65 -14.52
C LYS A 300 -13.27 34.07 -14.69
N HIS A 301 -13.24 34.86 -13.61
CA HIS A 301 -13.05 36.31 -13.70
C HIS A 301 -11.86 36.84 -12.90
N SER A 302 -11.20 36.02 -12.07
CA SER A 302 -10.05 36.50 -11.29
C SER A 302 -8.82 36.69 -12.16
N GLU A 303 -8.26 37.91 -12.16
CA GLU A 303 -6.97 38.21 -12.77
C GLU A 303 -5.78 37.81 -11.86
N ASN A 304 -6.04 37.58 -10.57
CA ASN A 304 -4.99 37.21 -9.61
C ASN A 304 -4.78 35.69 -9.64
N PRO A 305 -3.60 35.20 -10.07
CA PRO A 305 -3.35 33.77 -10.22
C PRO A 305 -3.46 32.99 -8.90
N ARG A 306 -3.18 33.62 -7.75
CA ARG A 306 -3.28 32.97 -6.44
C ARG A 306 -4.74 32.77 -6.02
N VAL A 307 -5.59 33.76 -6.26
CA VAL A 307 -7.03 33.68 -5.99
C VAL A 307 -7.67 32.65 -6.93
N PHE A 308 -7.32 32.70 -8.21
CA PHE A 308 -7.72 31.68 -9.18
C PHE A 308 -7.34 30.27 -8.73
N ALA A 309 -6.06 30.05 -8.38
CA ALA A 309 -5.58 28.73 -7.97
C ALA A 309 -6.31 28.21 -6.71
N LYS A 310 -6.52 29.08 -5.71
CA LYS A 310 -7.22 28.71 -4.48
C LYS A 310 -8.70 28.42 -4.73
N ALA A 311 -9.40 29.24 -5.52
CA ALA A 311 -10.79 28.98 -5.90
C ALA A 311 -10.94 27.67 -6.70
N LEU A 312 -10.02 27.40 -7.62
CA LEU A 312 -9.98 26.12 -8.35
C LEU A 312 -9.74 24.96 -7.39
N GLN A 313 -8.88 25.11 -6.38
CA GLN A 313 -8.61 24.10 -5.37
C GLN A 313 -9.86 23.73 -4.57
N VAL A 314 -10.70 24.70 -4.17
CA VAL A 314 -12.01 24.43 -3.55
C VAL A 314 -12.86 23.55 -4.49
N ALA A 315 -12.92 23.87 -5.77
CA ALA A 315 -13.65 23.06 -6.75
C ALA A 315 -13.08 21.64 -6.90
N VAL A 316 -11.75 21.46 -6.80
CA VAL A 316 -11.13 20.12 -6.78
C VAL A 316 -11.55 19.33 -5.55
N HIS A 317 -11.58 19.93 -4.36
CA HIS A 317 -12.05 19.25 -3.15
C HIS A 317 -13.52 18.84 -3.25
N ILE A 318 -14.39 19.69 -3.82
CA ILE A 318 -15.78 19.33 -4.13
C ILE A 318 -15.84 18.13 -5.09
N ALA A 319 -14.94 18.07 -6.08
CA ALA A 319 -14.83 16.97 -7.05
C ALA A 319 -14.38 15.63 -6.44
N ASN A 320 -13.90 15.58 -5.19
CA ASN A 320 -13.62 14.31 -4.50
C ASN A 320 -14.91 13.49 -4.29
N THR A 321 -16.07 14.14 -4.19
CA THR A 321 -17.37 13.49 -4.01
C THR A 321 -18.06 13.20 -5.35
N SER A 322 -18.87 12.13 -5.40
CA SER A 322 -19.62 11.79 -6.63
C SER A 322 -20.73 12.80 -6.97
N LYS A 323 -21.35 13.43 -5.96
CA LYS A 323 -22.35 14.49 -6.12
C LYS A 323 -21.68 15.76 -6.65
N GLY A 324 -20.57 16.17 -6.04
CA GLY A 324 -19.78 17.33 -6.45
C GLY A 324 -19.31 17.26 -7.91
N ARG A 325 -18.77 16.11 -8.37
CA ARG A 325 -18.39 15.94 -9.79
C ARG A 325 -19.55 16.20 -10.75
N LYS A 326 -20.75 15.70 -10.45
CA LYS A 326 -21.94 15.89 -11.31
C LYS A 326 -22.34 17.36 -11.39
N VAL A 327 -22.33 18.05 -10.25
CA VAL A 327 -22.71 19.46 -10.16
C VAL A 327 -21.69 20.33 -10.87
N LEU A 328 -20.39 20.15 -10.60
CA LEU A 328 -19.32 20.88 -11.28
C LEU A 328 -19.32 20.63 -12.80
N HIS A 329 -19.59 19.39 -13.23
CA HIS A 329 -19.76 19.07 -14.66
C HIS A 329 -20.92 19.84 -15.29
N SER A 330 -22.07 19.95 -14.59
CA SER A 330 -23.21 20.74 -15.06
C SER A 330 -22.89 22.23 -15.23
N TYR A 331 -21.95 22.74 -14.45
CA TYR A 331 -21.44 24.11 -14.54
C TYR A 331 -20.23 24.28 -15.47
N LYS A 332 -19.90 23.26 -16.27
CA LYS A 332 -18.83 23.27 -17.29
C LYS A 332 -17.41 23.48 -16.71
N ILE A 333 -17.13 22.95 -15.51
CA ILE A 333 -15.78 23.05 -14.91
C ILE A 333 -14.69 22.44 -15.82
N VAL A 334 -15.04 21.47 -16.65
CA VAL A 334 -14.11 20.78 -17.55
C VAL A 334 -13.51 21.74 -18.57
N GLU A 335 -14.32 22.67 -19.10
CA GLU A 335 -13.85 23.72 -20.01
C GLU A 335 -12.81 24.61 -19.30
N CYS A 336 -13.10 25.05 -18.07
CA CYS A 336 -12.17 25.83 -17.27
C CYS A 336 -10.86 25.09 -16.96
N LEU A 337 -10.91 23.79 -16.69
CA LEU A 337 -9.72 22.96 -16.44
C LEU A 337 -8.86 22.82 -17.71
N ILE A 338 -9.48 22.67 -18.88
CA ILE A 338 -8.76 22.61 -20.16
C ILE A 338 -8.09 23.95 -20.46
N ASP A 339 -8.79 25.06 -20.24
CA ASP A 339 -8.24 26.41 -20.43
C ASP A 339 -7.08 26.68 -19.46
N ALA A 340 -7.25 26.34 -18.18
CA ALA A 340 -6.20 26.44 -17.16
C ALA A 340 -4.98 25.59 -17.51
N LEU A 341 -5.19 24.38 -18.03
CA LEU A 341 -4.12 23.48 -18.46
C LEU A 341 -3.29 24.10 -19.59
N GLN A 342 -3.94 24.72 -20.57
CA GLN A 342 -3.27 25.36 -21.71
C GLN A 342 -2.52 26.64 -21.32
N GLN A 343 -3.03 27.39 -20.34
CA GLN A 343 -2.47 28.66 -19.88
C GLN A 343 -1.47 28.50 -18.73
N SER A 344 -1.32 27.29 -18.17
CA SER A 344 -0.50 27.04 -16.98
C SER A 344 1.01 27.23 -17.23
N MET A 345 1.52 28.35 -16.71
CA MET A 345 2.97 28.64 -16.61
C MET A 345 3.48 28.60 -15.16
N GLN A 346 2.57 28.61 -14.17
CA GLN A 346 2.92 28.59 -12.75
C GLN A 346 2.70 27.20 -12.14
N SER A 347 3.56 26.83 -11.20
CA SER A 347 3.53 25.51 -10.53
C SER A 347 2.21 25.24 -9.83
N ASP A 348 1.73 26.18 -9.02
CA ASP A 348 0.51 26.02 -8.21
C ASP A 348 -0.74 25.80 -9.09
N ILE A 349 -0.86 26.54 -10.19
CA ILE A 349 -1.97 26.40 -11.13
C ILE A 349 -1.91 25.05 -11.84
N ALA A 350 -0.71 24.64 -12.29
CA ALA A 350 -0.50 23.36 -12.94
C ALA A 350 -0.86 22.20 -12.01
N GLU A 351 -0.44 22.28 -10.75
CA GLU A 351 -0.73 21.30 -9.70
C GLU A 351 -2.23 21.13 -9.48
N VAL A 352 -2.93 22.21 -9.14
CA VAL A 352 -4.37 22.17 -8.85
C VAL A 352 -5.17 21.74 -10.08
N THR A 353 -4.81 22.22 -11.27
CA THR A 353 -5.47 21.83 -12.53
C THR A 353 -5.32 20.33 -12.79
N CYS A 354 -4.12 19.77 -12.59
CA CYS A 354 -3.90 18.34 -12.79
C CYS A 354 -4.70 17.49 -11.80
N TYR A 355 -4.77 17.88 -10.52
CA TYR A 355 -5.65 17.20 -9.55
C TYR A 355 -7.13 17.32 -9.92
N GLY A 356 -7.58 18.49 -10.37
CA GLY A 356 -8.95 18.70 -10.83
C GLY A 356 -9.31 17.78 -12.01
N ILE A 357 -8.42 17.66 -13.00
CA ILE A 357 -8.57 16.71 -14.11
C ILE A 357 -8.62 15.27 -13.57
N ALA A 358 -7.68 14.90 -12.69
CA ALA A 358 -7.58 13.56 -12.11
C ALA A 358 -8.88 13.12 -11.42
N GLU A 359 -9.52 14.03 -10.68
CA GLU A 359 -10.78 13.76 -9.98
C GLU A 359 -11.99 13.79 -10.91
N MET A 360 -12.09 14.77 -11.82
CA MET A 360 -13.21 14.85 -12.77
C MET A 360 -13.28 13.64 -13.72
N VAL A 361 -12.14 13.03 -14.06
CA VAL A 361 -12.07 11.81 -14.88
C VAL A 361 -12.79 10.61 -14.24
N LEU A 362 -13.05 10.62 -12.93
CA LEU A 362 -13.85 9.59 -12.27
C LEU A 362 -15.35 9.66 -12.64
N LEU A 363 -15.79 10.73 -13.31
CA LEU A 363 -17.13 10.88 -13.87
C LEU A 363 -17.10 10.61 -15.39
N ASN A 364 -17.79 9.55 -15.84
CA ASN A 364 -17.76 9.10 -17.24
C ASN A 364 -18.01 10.19 -18.31
N PRO A 365 -19.00 11.10 -18.18
CA PRO A 365 -19.15 12.24 -19.08
C PRO A 365 -17.89 13.13 -19.18
N ALA A 366 -17.36 13.58 -18.04
CA ALA A 366 -16.17 14.42 -17.99
C ALA A 366 -14.93 13.67 -18.52
N ALA A 367 -14.80 12.37 -18.25
CA ALA A 367 -13.72 11.55 -18.78
C ALA A 367 -13.70 11.54 -20.32
N ARG A 368 -14.88 11.52 -20.98
CA ARG A 368 -14.98 11.56 -22.45
C ARG A 368 -14.58 12.91 -23.02
N GLU A 369 -14.89 14.00 -22.33
CA GLU A 369 -14.50 15.36 -22.73
C GLU A 369 -12.98 15.57 -22.56
N LEU A 370 -12.42 15.03 -21.48
CA LEU A 370 -10.99 15.09 -21.18
C LEU A 370 -10.16 14.07 -21.99
N ALA A 371 -10.79 13.06 -22.59
CA ALA A 371 -10.16 12.08 -23.48
C ALA A 371 -9.82 12.69 -24.86
N SER A 372 -9.02 13.77 -24.86
CA SER A 372 -8.50 14.43 -26.05
C SER A 372 -6.99 14.25 -26.17
N THR A 373 -6.51 14.14 -27.41
CA THR A 373 -5.07 14.04 -27.72
C THR A 373 -4.27 15.18 -27.12
N GLU A 374 -4.83 16.40 -27.15
CA GLU A 374 -4.15 17.59 -26.64
C GLU A 374 -4.06 17.62 -25.11
N ALA A 375 -5.07 17.15 -24.36
CA ALA A 375 -5.00 17.10 -22.90
C ALA A 375 -3.88 16.16 -22.42
N VAL A 376 -3.85 14.92 -22.94
CA VAL A 376 -2.81 13.93 -22.58
C VAL A 376 -1.41 14.44 -22.93
N LYS A 377 -1.26 15.06 -24.11
CA LYS A 377 0.01 15.63 -24.56
C LYS A 377 0.45 16.82 -23.71
N THR A 378 -0.47 17.70 -23.32
CA THR A 378 -0.17 18.88 -22.50
C THR A 378 0.24 18.48 -21.10
N ILE A 379 -0.47 17.54 -20.46
CA ILE A 379 -0.12 17.05 -19.12
C ILE A 379 1.26 16.35 -19.13
N LEU A 380 1.55 15.54 -20.16
CA LEU A 380 2.89 14.96 -20.34
C LEU A 380 3.96 16.06 -20.54
N GLY A 381 3.61 17.15 -21.23
CA GLY A 381 4.45 18.33 -21.36
C GLY A 381 4.76 18.99 -20.01
N LEU A 382 3.75 19.14 -19.14
CA LEU A 382 3.96 19.65 -17.77
C LEU A 382 4.86 18.73 -16.95
N LEU A 383 4.69 17.41 -17.05
CA LEU A 383 5.58 16.47 -16.37
C LEU A 383 7.05 16.63 -16.85
N ARG A 384 7.26 16.92 -18.14
CA ARG A 384 8.58 17.13 -18.75
C ARG A 384 9.25 18.45 -18.39
N LYS A 385 8.51 19.48 -17.99
CA LYS A 385 9.03 20.83 -17.68
C LYS A 385 9.88 20.86 -16.40
N GLU A 386 11.20 21.05 -16.54
CA GLU A 386 12.17 21.05 -15.43
C GLU A 386 12.07 22.26 -14.50
N ASP A 387 11.44 23.35 -14.97
CA ASP A 387 11.18 24.58 -14.22
C ASP A 387 10.02 24.45 -13.22
N LEU A 388 9.16 23.44 -13.36
CA LEU A 388 8.06 23.19 -12.43
C LEU A 388 8.52 22.48 -11.17
N GLN A 389 7.89 22.81 -10.03
CA GLN A 389 8.15 22.09 -8.79
C GLN A 389 7.66 20.64 -8.89
N TRP A 390 8.26 19.78 -8.08
CA TRP A 390 7.91 18.37 -8.05
C TRP A 390 6.46 18.08 -7.65
N SER A 391 5.82 18.97 -6.87
CA SER A 391 4.39 18.83 -6.54
C SER A 391 3.49 18.90 -7.78
N ALA A 392 3.72 19.88 -8.66
CA ALA A 392 3.01 20.03 -9.93
C ALA A 392 3.32 18.87 -10.91
N ARG A 393 4.58 18.46 -10.98
CA ARG A 393 5.00 17.29 -11.79
C ARG A 393 4.36 16.01 -11.27
N HIS A 394 4.31 15.81 -9.95
CA HIS A 394 3.62 14.68 -9.33
C HIS A 394 2.14 14.67 -9.69
N ALA A 395 1.45 15.81 -9.55
CA ALA A 395 0.05 15.96 -9.92
C ALA A 395 -0.20 15.65 -11.41
N ALA A 396 0.70 16.08 -12.30
CA ALA A 396 0.64 15.74 -13.72
C ALA A 396 0.79 14.22 -13.98
N SER A 397 1.73 13.55 -13.30
CA SER A 397 1.88 12.09 -13.34
C SER A 397 0.60 11.39 -12.86
N PHE A 398 -0.01 11.89 -11.78
CA PHE A 398 -1.24 11.36 -11.21
C PHE A 398 -2.46 11.55 -12.14
N ALA A 399 -2.56 12.70 -12.80
CA ALA A 399 -3.58 12.95 -13.82
C ALA A 399 -3.43 12.01 -15.02
N ILE A 400 -2.20 11.77 -15.50
CA ILE A 400 -1.92 10.77 -16.56
C ILE A 400 -2.40 9.40 -16.11
N LYS A 401 -2.01 8.94 -14.91
CA LYS A 401 -2.47 7.65 -14.37
C LYS A 401 -4.00 7.54 -14.40
N ARG A 402 -4.73 8.54 -13.90
CA ARG A 402 -6.20 8.53 -13.89
C ARG A 402 -6.81 8.50 -15.29
N LEU A 403 -6.28 9.31 -16.21
CA LEU A 403 -6.72 9.32 -17.62
C LEU A 403 -6.49 7.97 -18.31
N LEU A 404 -5.37 7.30 -18.04
CA LEU A 404 -5.09 5.97 -18.60
C LEU A 404 -6.05 4.91 -18.04
N MET A 405 -6.42 5.03 -16.76
CA MET A 405 -7.38 4.11 -16.13
C MET A 405 -8.82 4.30 -16.61
N SER A 406 -9.18 5.47 -17.14
CA SER A 406 -10.57 5.80 -17.48
C SER A 406 -11.02 5.36 -18.86
N ASP A 407 -10.14 5.42 -19.88
CA ASP A 407 -10.48 5.08 -21.26
C ASP A 407 -9.27 4.49 -22.01
N ILE A 408 -9.50 3.41 -22.76
CA ILE A 408 -8.49 2.78 -23.63
C ILE A 408 -7.96 3.73 -24.71
N LYS A 409 -8.75 4.70 -25.16
CA LYS A 409 -8.32 5.72 -26.12
C LYS A 409 -7.16 6.55 -25.56
N ASN A 410 -7.21 6.92 -24.28
CA ASN A 410 -6.12 7.66 -23.64
C ASN A 410 -4.82 6.85 -23.63
N CYS A 411 -4.91 5.54 -23.43
CA CYS A 411 -3.76 4.65 -23.54
C CYS A 411 -3.18 4.65 -24.96
N SER A 412 -4.02 4.58 -26.00
CA SER A 412 -3.55 4.63 -27.40
C SER A 412 -2.89 5.97 -27.77
N VAL A 413 -3.45 7.09 -27.28
CA VAL A 413 -2.89 8.42 -27.46
C VAL A 413 -1.55 8.55 -26.73
N PHE A 414 -1.49 8.08 -25.48
CA PHE A 414 -0.28 8.14 -24.69
C PHE A 414 0.87 7.33 -25.31
N LEU A 415 0.55 6.18 -25.91
CA LEU A 415 1.50 5.39 -26.70
C LEU A 415 1.96 6.13 -27.96
N SER A 416 1.06 6.78 -28.69
CA SER A 416 1.41 7.47 -29.95
C SER A 416 2.31 8.70 -29.77
N ILE A 417 2.35 9.28 -28.57
CA ILE A 417 3.21 10.40 -28.20
C ILE A 417 4.49 9.98 -27.44
N ASN A 418 4.82 8.68 -27.45
CA ASN A 418 5.95 8.10 -26.70
C ASN A 418 5.91 8.45 -25.21
N GLY A 419 4.70 8.44 -24.63
CA GLY A 419 4.47 8.68 -23.21
C GLY A 419 5.17 7.67 -22.31
N PRO A 420 5.04 6.35 -22.55
CA PRO A 420 5.70 5.34 -21.72
C PRO A 420 7.21 5.46 -21.68
N ASP A 421 7.85 5.84 -22.79
CA ASP A 421 9.32 6.02 -22.86
C ASP A 421 9.81 7.06 -21.87
N TYR A 422 9.04 8.14 -21.71
CA TYR A 422 9.35 9.18 -20.74
C TYR A 422 9.12 8.72 -19.29
N LEU A 423 8.07 7.93 -19.02
CA LEU A 423 7.88 7.34 -17.69
C LEU A 423 9.02 6.37 -17.35
N TRP A 424 9.50 5.58 -18.31
CA TRP A 424 10.67 4.74 -18.13
C TRP A 424 11.95 5.55 -17.90
N GLN A 425 12.10 6.68 -18.58
CA GLN A 425 13.21 7.59 -18.34
C GLN A 425 13.18 8.16 -16.92
N LEU A 426 12.00 8.58 -16.42
CA LEU A 426 11.82 9.04 -15.05
C LEU A 426 12.25 7.97 -14.03
N LEU A 427 11.88 6.72 -14.27
CA LEU A 427 12.23 5.59 -13.39
C LEU A 427 13.72 5.22 -13.44
N LYS A 428 14.44 5.61 -14.50
CA LYS A 428 15.89 5.38 -14.64
C LYS A 428 16.74 6.49 -14.02
N PHE A 429 16.18 7.68 -13.79
CA PHE A 429 16.90 8.74 -13.10
C PHE A 429 17.23 8.32 -11.66
N SER A 430 18.33 8.87 -11.13
CA SER A 430 18.74 8.55 -9.77
C SER A 430 17.68 9.01 -8.77
N ILE A 431 17.58 8.29 -7.66
CA ILE A 431 16.61 8.47 -6.58
C ILE A 431 16.61 9.91 -6.03
N GLU A 432 17.76 10.58 -6.01
CA GLU A 432 17.90 11.97 -5.55
C GLU A 432 17.23 12.99 -6.49
N GLN A 433 16.94 12.62 -7.74
CA GLN A 433 16.39 13.52 -8.74
C GLN A 433 14.86 13.50 -8.80
N VAL A 434 14.22 12.38 -8.45
CA VAL A 434 12.77 12.17 -8.58
C VAL A 434 12.19 11.65 -7.25
N PRO A 435 11.17 12.32 -6.66
CA PRO A 435 10.48 11.83 -5.48
C PRO A 435 9.87 10.43 -5.70
N VAL A 436 10.01 9.56 -4.68
CA VAL A 436 9.60 8.15 -4.75
C VAL A 436 8.10 8.02 -5.06
N GLU A 437 7.27 8.91 -4.51
CA GLU A 437 5.83 8.96 -4.71
C GLU A 437 5.49 9.15 -6.20
N THR A 438 6.27 9.98 -6.91
CA THR A 438 6.09 10.19 -8.35
C THR A 438 6.49 8.96 -9.16
N CYS A 439 7.53 8.24 -8.74
CA CYS A 439 7.93 6.97 -9.34
C CYS A 439 6.85 5.89 -9.15
N ILE A 440 6.22 5.80 -7.97
CA ILE A 440 5.08 4.91 -7.71
C ILE A 440 3.95 5.21 -8.70
N VAL A 441 3.56 6.48 -8.82
CA VAL A 441 2.49 6.89 -9.73
C VAL A 441 2.83 6.59 -11.19
N ALA A 442 4.10 6.75 -11.60
CA ALA A 442 4.55 6.40 -12.95
C ALA A 442 4.47 4.88 -13.21
N LEU A 443 4.86 4.03 -12.25
CA LEU A 443 4.70 2.58 -12.33
C LEU A 443 3.22 2.17 -12.44
N GLU A 444 2.35 2.84 -11.69
CA GLU A 444 0.91 2.59 -11.73
C GLU A 444 0.26 3.05 -13.05
N ALA A 445 0.75 4.14 -13.65
CA ALA A 445 0.35 4.57 -14.99
C ALA A 445 0.73 3.53 -16.06
N LEU A 446 1.95 2.98 -15.98
CA LEU A 446 2.39 1.88 -16.85
C LEU A 446 1.56 0.61 -16.62
N LEU A 447 1.21 0.31 -15.36
CA LEU A 447 0.35 -0.82 -15.01
C LEU A 447 -1.07 -0.66 -15.59
N ALA A 448 -1.61 0.55 -15.66
CA ALA A 448 -2.91 0.80 -16.28
C ALA A 448 -2.92 0.34 -17.76
N ILE A 449 -1.85 0.63 -18.50
CA ILE A 449 -1.67 0.16 -19.88
C ILE A 449 -1.44 -1.35 -19.92
N ALA A 450 -0.57 -1.89 -19.04
CA ALA A 450 -0.26 -3.33 -19.00
C ALA A 450 -1.46 -4.22 -18.66
N ARG A 451 -2.48 -3.69 -17.98
CA ARG A 451 -3.74 -4.41 -17.72
C ARG A 451 -4.57 -4.65 -18.98
N LEU A 452 -4.37 -3.85 -20.03
CA LEU A 452 -5.08 -3.97 -21.30
C LEU A 452 -4.38 -5.01 -22.20
N LEU A 453 -5.04 -6.16 -22.42
CA LEU A 453 -4.49 -7.28 -23.19
C LEU A 453 -3.97 -6.87 -24.58
N THR A 454 -4.65 -5.96 -25.27
CA THR A 454 -4.29 -5.52 -26.63
C THR A 454 -3.06 -4.61 -26.69
N LEU A 455 -2.72 -3.91 -25.59
CA LEU A 455 -1.63 -2.94 -25.54
C LEU A 455 -0.44 -3.46 -24.71
N ARG A 456 -0.62 -4.49 -23.90
CA ARG A 456 0.39 -5.00 -22.97
C ARG A 456 1.74 -5.30 -23.63
N ASP A 457 1.74 -5.96 -24.78
CA ASP A 457 2.97 -6.32 -25.51
C ASP A 457 3.80 -5.09 -25.93
N THR A 458 3.18 -3.91 -26.09
CA THR A 458 3.89 -2.68 -26.48
C THR A 458 4.87 -2.19 -25.41
N LEU A 459 4.67 -2.59 -24.14
CA LEU A 459 5.53 -2.22 -23.02
C LEU A 459 6.66 -3.24 -22.76
N ILE A 460 6.62 -4.39 -23.43
CA ILE A 460 7.49 -5.52 -23.13
C ILE A 460 8.74 -5.46 -24.01
N ASN A 461 9.87 -5.19 -23.39
CA ASN A 461 11.19 -5.44 -23.96
C ASN A 461 12.17 -5.82 -22.83
N PHE A 462 13.40 -6.16 -23.21
CA PHE A 462 14.41 -6.53 -22.21
C PHE A 462 14.70 -5.40 -21.24
N ASP A 463 14.91 -4.18 -21.75
CA ASP A 463 15.30 -3.02 -20.94
C ASP A 463 14.22 -2.64 -19.92
N THR A 464 12.94 -2.73 -20.26
CA THR A 464 11.84 -2.41 -19.34
C THR A 464 11.77 -3.43 -18.20
N ILE A 465 11.85 -4.73 -18.51
CA ILE A 465 11.84 -5.79 -17.50
C ILE A 465 13.10 -5.73 -16.61
N ASP A 466 14.26 -5.49 -17.20
CA ASP A 466 15.52 -5.34 -16.46
C ASP A 466 15.52 -4.09 -15.56
N THR A 467 14.92 -2.99 -16.03
CA THR A 467 14.71 -1.79 -15.21
C THR A 467 13.84 -2.12 -13.99
N ILE A 468 12.69 -2.77 -14.16
CA ILE A 468 11.83 -3.16 -13.03
C ILE A 468 12.59 -4.04 -12.04
N CYS A 469 13.34 -5.03 -12.52
CA CYS A 469 14.13 -5.90 -11.64
C CYS A 469 15.20 -5.12 -10.86
N SER A 470 15.80 -4.09 -11.47
CA SER A 470 16.77 -3.20 -10.81
C SER A 470 16.14 -2.32 -9.74
N LEU A 471 14.91 -1.86 -9.98
CA LEU A 471 14.14 -1.09 -9.00
C LEU A 471 13.73 -1.94 -7.78
N LEU A 472 13.56 -3.25 -7.95
CA LEU A 472 13.24 -4.16 -6.84
C LEU A 472 14.41 -4.37 -5.86
N GLU A 473 15.65 -4.25 -6.36
CA GLU A 473 16.87 -4.44 -5.58
C GLU A 473 17.29 -3.21 -4.77
N SER A 474 16.75 -2.05 -5.11
CA SER A 474 17.15 -0.78 -4.48
C SER A 474 16.52 -0.59 -3.09
N THR A 475 17.19 0.24 -2.29
CA THR A 475 16.84 0.56 -0.90
C THR A 475 16.33 2.01 -0.83
N TYR A 476 15.10 2.21 -0.35
CA TYR A 476 14.39 3.52 -0.37
C TYR A 476 13.79 3.88 1.00
N PRO A 477 13.29 5.11 1.21
CA PRO A 477 12.17 5.41 2.12
C PRO A 477 10.83 4.99 1.48
N PHE A 478 9.80 4.62 2.25
CA PHE A 478 8.52 4.08 1.73
C PHE A 478 8.71 2.88 0.76
N ILE A 479 9.59 1.95 1.18
CA ILE A 479 10.04 0.78 0.41
C ILE A 479 8.87 -0.08 -0.07
N ASP A 480 7.81 -0.15 0.71
CA ASP A 480 6.80 -1.18 0.55
C ASP A 480 5.89 -0.89 -0.64
N GLU A 481 5.28 0.29 -0.71
CA GLU A 481 4.40 0.70 -1.81
C GLU A 481 5.15 0.69 -3.16
N PHE A 482 6.40 1.15 -3.15
CA PHE A 482 7.25 1.14 -4.35
C PHE A 482 7.51 -0.27 -4.86
N LYS A 483 7.95 -1.19 -3.98
CA LYS A 483 8.20 -2.59 -4.36
C LYS A 483 6.92 -3.32 -4.76
N ILE A 484 5.80 -3.01 -4.10
CA ILE A 484 4.48 -3.54 -4.46
C ILE A 484 4.10 -3.08 -5.88
N ALA A 485 4.29 -1.81 -6.23
CA ALA A 485 4.01 -1.28 -7.57
C ALA A 485 4.87 -1.98 -8.65
N CYS A 486 6.17 -2.18 -8.38
CA CYS A 486 7.06 -2.95 -9.27
C CYS A 486 6.57 -4.40 -9.45
N CYS A 487 6.24 -5.11 -8.37
CA CYS A 487 5.71 -6.47 -8.42
C CYS A 487 4.38 -6.56 -9.20
N ASN A 488 3.49 -5.59 -9.03
CA ASN A 488 2.22 -5.54 -9.74
C ASN A 488 2.42 -5.35 -11.26
N LEU A 489 3.29 -4.43 -11.66
CA LEU A 489 3.63 -4.20 -13.06
C LEU A 489 4.29 -5.44 -13.67
N LEU A 490 5.26 -6.03 -12.97
CA LEU A 490 5.95 -7.24 -13.43
C LEU A 490 4.98 -8.42 -13.60
N SER A 491 4.06 -8.61 -12.64
CA SER A 491 3.02 -9.63 -12.71
C SER A 491 2.16 -9.45 -13.96
N ALA A 492 1.76 -8.22 -14.29
CA ALA A 492 0.94 -7.93 -15.46
C ALA A 492 1.69 -8.17 -16.78
N LEU A 493 2.93 -7.69 -16.91
CA LEU A 493 3.74 -7.86 -18.12
C LEU A 493 4.11 -9.32 -18.38
N CYS A 494 4.40 -10.09 -17.33
CA CYS A 494 4.80 -11.49 -17.45
C CYS A 494 3.62 -12.47 -17.64
N LEU A 495 2.39 -11.98 -17.77
CA LEU A 495 1.29 -12.78 -18.31
C LEU A 495 1.54 -13.16 -19.78
N GLU A 496 2.29 -12.33 -20.52
CA GLU A 496 2.70 -12.63 -21.89
C GLU A 496 3.95 -13.49 -21.95
N GLN A 497 4.05 -14.31 -23.01
CA GLN A 497 5.20 -15.18 -23.22
C GLN A 497 6.51 -14.39 -23.36
N ASN A 498 6.48 -13.25 -24.07
CA ASN A 498 7.63 -12.37 -24.20
C ASN A 498 8.06 -11.77 -22.86
N GLY A 499 7.10 -11.41 -22.01
CA GLY A 499 7.38 -10.92 -20.66
C GLY A 499 8.11 -11.96 -19.82
N ARG A 500 7.62 -13.21 -19.82
CA ARG A 500 8.32 -14.34 -19.15
C ARG A 500 9.72 -14.58 -19.71
N TYR A 501 9.87 -14.54 -21.02
CA TYR A 501 11.17 -14.72 -21.68
C TYR A 501 12.19 -13.66 -21.23
N TYR A 502 11.82 -12.37 -21.26
CA TYR A 502 12.70 -11.30 -20.83
C TYR A 502 12.93 -11.28 -19.31
N PHE A 503 11.95 -11.67 -18.51
CA PHE A 503 12.10 -11.84 -17.07
C PHE A 503 13.16 -12.90 -16.72
N LEU A 504 13.14 -14.04 -17.40
CA LEU A 504 14.18 -15.06 -17.25
C LEU A 504 15.54 -14.55 -17.75
N LYS A 505 15.57 -13.88 -18.91
CA LYS A 505 16.81 -13.30 -19.47
C LYS A 505 17.45 -12.26 -18.54
N ALA A 506 16.65 -11.52 -17.77
CA ALA A 506 17.09 -10.51 -16.80
C ALA A 506 17.45 -11.10 -15.43
N ASN A 507 17.54 -12.44 -15.29
CA ASN A 507 17.74 -13.15 -14.02
C ASN A 507 16.69 -12.79 -12.94
N GLY A 508 15.47 -12.45 -13.36
CA GLY A 508 14.43 -11.94 -12.48
C GLY A 508 14.17 -12.75 -11.21
N PRO A 509 14.06 -14.11 -11.26
CA PRO A 509 13.92 -14.93 -10.06
C PRO A 509 15.05 -14.73 -9.04
N GLN A 510 16.30 -14.61 -9.49
CA GLN A 510 17.43 -14.39 -8.58
C GLN A 510 17.32 -13.03 -7.89
N ARG A 511 17.02 -11.98 -8.66
CA ARG A 511 16.96 -10.57 -8.21
C ARG A 511 15.81 -10.33 -7.23
N MET A 512 14.71 -11.06 -7.40
CA MET A 512 13.53 -10.97 -6.54
C MET A 512 13.62 -11.78 -5.25
N PHE A 513 14.60 -12.68 -5.08
CA PHE A 513 14.60 -13.65 -3.98
C PHE A 513 14.58 -12.99 -2.60
N ALA A 514 15.30 -11.87 -2.43
CA ALA A 514 15.32 -11.13 -1.16
C ALA A 514 13.91 -10.72 -0.71
N LEU A 515 13.00 -10.41 -1.65
CA LEU A 515 11.65 -9.91 -1.39
C LEU A 515 10.76 -10.90 -0.63
N ILE A 516 11.02 -12.21 -0.71
CA ILE A 516 10.22 -13.24 -0.02
C ILE A 516 10.75 -13.59 1.38
N THR A 517 11.90 -13.03 1.75
CA THR A 517 12.56 -13.28 3.05
C THR A 517 12.00 -12.37 4.15
N ASP A 518 12.37 -12.67 5.40
CA ASP A 518 12.02 -11.89 6.59
C ASP A 518 12.60 -10.46 6.61
N ALA A 519 13.51 -10.12 5.68
CA ALA A 519 14.02 -8.77 5.50
C ALA A 519 12.97 -7.75 5.04
N HIS A 520 11.80 -8.20 4.54
CA HIS A 520 10.75 -7.32 4.02
C HIS A 520 9.39 -7.53 4.70
N SER A 521 8.54 -6.50 4.62
CA SER A 521 7.22 -6.52 5.21
C SER A 521 6.33 -7.61 4.62
N ILE A 522 5.25 -7.91 5.34
CA ILE A 522 4.24 -8.89 4.90
C ILE A 522 3.65 -8.50 3.54
N SER A 523 3.39 -7.21 3.33
CA SER A 523 2.79 -6.67 2.10
C SER A 523 3.70 -6.87 0.88
N VAL A 524 5.00 -6.56 1.00
CA VAL A 524 5.98 -6.77 -0.06
C VAL A 524 6.16 -8.25 -0.37
N ARG A 525 6.30 -9.09 0.66
CA ARG A 525 6.38 -10.54 0.50
C ARG A 525 5.18 -11.08 -0.25
N ASN A 526 3.97 -10.67 0.14
CA ASN A 526 2.74 -11.10 -0.52
C ASN A 526 2.71 -10.66 -2.00
N ALA A 527 3.12 -9.43 -2.33
CA ALA A 527 3.20 -8.96 -3.71
C ALA A 527 4.25 -9.74 -4.55
N ALA A 528 5.40 -10.06 -3.96
CA ALA A 528 6.39 -10.90 -4.63
C ALA A 528 5.86 -12.32 -4.90
N LEU A 529 5.09 -12.89 -3.97
CA LEU A 529 4.41 -14.18 -4.17
C LEU A 529 3.31 -14.12 -5.23
N GLN A 530 2.62 -12.98 -5.38
CA GLN A 530 1.67 -12.79 -6.50
C GLN A 530 2.37 -12.91 -7.85
N VAL A 531 3.59 -12.39 -7.99
CA VAL A 531 4.40 -12.57 -9.21
C VAL A 531 4.67 -14.06 -9.42
N VAL A 532 5.19 -14.76 -8.41
CA VAL A 532 5.48 -16.21 -8.48
C VAL A 532 4.22 -16.99 -8.91
N GLN A 533 3.08 -16.73 -8.26
CA GLN A 533 1.81 -17.37 -8.56
C GLN A 533 1.36 -17.11 -10.00
N ALA A 534 1.42 -15.85 -10.46
CA ALA A 534 0.90 -15.43 -11.76
C ALA A 534 1.64 -16.08 -12.92
N ILE A 535 2.97 -16.27 -12.80
CA ILE A 535 3.81 -16.65 -13.95
C ILE A 535 4.29 -18.10 -13.90
N SER A 536 4.17 -18.78 -12.75
CA SER A 536 4.61 -20.18 -12.57
C SER A 536 3.64 -21.22 -13.15
N ALA A 537 2.60 -20.79 -13.87
CA ALA A 537 1.87 -21.68 -14.77
C ALA A 537 2.77 -22.17 -15.93
N ASP A 538 3.79 -21.39 -16.31
CA ASP A 538 4.84 -21.77 -17.24
C ASP A 538 5.90 -22.62 -16.52
N LEU A 539 6.08 -23.87 -16.97
CA LEU A 539 7.01 -24.81 -16.35
C LEU A 539 8.46 -24.31 -16.38
N THR A 540 8.85 -23.54 -17.39
CA THR A 540 10.22 -23.01 -17.51
C THR A 540 10.49 -21.98 -16.42
N VAL A 541 9.52 -21.09 -16.19
CA VAL A 541 9.64 -20.06 -15.16
C VAL A 541 9.59 -20.67 -13.76
N ALA A 542 8.68 -21.62 -13.55
CA ALA A 542 8.55 -22.29 -12.27
C ALA A 542 9.81 -23.10 -11.90
N LYS A 543 10.44 -23.77 -12.87
CA LYS A 543 11.76 -24.40 -12.69
C LYS A 543 12.83 -23.39 -12.27
N SER A 544 12.89 -22.22 -12.91
CA SER A 544 13.84 -21.18 -12.56
C SER A 544 13.64 -20.65 -11.13
N PHE A 545 12.40 -20.51 -10.64
CA PHE A 545 12.15 -20.17 -9.23
C PHE A 545 12.64 -21.27 -8.27
N VAL A 546 12.46 -22.54 -8.61
CA VAL A 546 12.95 -23.68 -7.80
C VAL A 546 14.48 -23.67 -7.76
N GLU A 547 15.15 -23.48 -8.89
CA GLU A 547 16.62 -23.34 -8.99
C GLU A 547 17.15 -22.17 -8.14
N ASN A 548 16.38 -21.08 -8.07
CA ASN A 548 16.65 -19.91 -7.22
C ASN A 548 16.15 -20.06 -5.77
N LYS A 549 15.98 -21.30 -5.27
CA LYS A 549 15.72 -21.63 -3.85
C LYS A 549 14.39 -21.13 -3.27
N TYR A 550 13.42 -20.70 -4.09
CA TYR A 550 12.11 -20.26 -3.59
C TYR A 550 11.40 -21.38 -2.84
N LEU A 551 11.31 -22.56 -3.45
CA LEU A 551 10.61 -23.70 -2.87
C LEU A 551 11.26 -24.17 -1.56
N SER A 552 12.59 -24.26 -1.50
CA SER A 552 13.29 -24.68 -0.28
C SER A 552 13.13 -23.64 0.84
N HIS A 553 13.24 -22.35 0.53
CA HIS A 553 12.99 -21.28 1.50
C HIS A 553 11.55 -21.33 2.05
N MET A 554 10.56 -21.53 1.18
CA MET A 554 9.15 -21.61 1.58
C MET A 554 8.83 -22.81 2.47
N LEU A 555 9.43 -23.97 2.17
CA LEU A 555 9.26 -25.20 2.96
C LEU A 555 9.91 -25.10 4.35
N ASN A 556 11.09 -24.46 4.44
CA ASN A 556 11.78 -24.26 5.71
C ASN A 556 11.07 -23.23 6.60
N ASN A 557 10.28 -22.33 6.02
CA ASN A 557 9.60 -21.24 6.73
C ASN A 557 8.06 -21.34 6.65
N ARG A 558 7.52 -22.56 6.78
CA ARG A 558 6.07 -22.83 6.70
C ARG A 558 5.20 -22.01 7.67
N LEU A 559 5.75 -21.52 8.78
CA LEU A 559 5.00 -20.68 9.73
C LEU A 559 4.45 -19.39 9.09
N PHE A 560 5.08 -18.90 8.02
CA PHE A 560 4.61 -17.70 7.31
C PHE A 560 3.27 -17.90 6.60
N SER A 561 2.83 -19.13 6.34
CA SER A 561 1.50 -19.37 5.72
C SER A 561 0.33 -18.92 6.59
N ARG A 562 0.54 -18.72 7.91
CA ARG A 562 -0.46 -18.16 8.82
C ARG A 562 -0.74 -16.68 8.55
N VAL A 563 0.22 -15.97 7.97
CA VAL A 563 0.18 -14.50 7.79
C VAL A 563 0.10 -14.14 6.31
N ILE A 564 0.70 -14.94 5.43
CA ILE A 564 0.75 -14.72 3.98
C ILE A 564 -0.10 -15.80 3.29
N PRO A 565 -1.33 -15.49 2.83
CA PRO A 565 -2.25 -16.49 2.27
C PRO A 565 -1.71 -17.23 1.03
N LEU A 566 -0.85 -16.56 0.25
CA LEU A 566 -0.30 -17.12 -0.99
C LEU A 566 0.86 -18.09 -0.78
N TRP A 567 1.37 -18.23 0.46
CA TRP A 567 2.55 -19.06 0.75
C TRP A 567 2.34 -20.52 0.33
N ASP A 568 1.29 -21.16 0.84
CA ASP A 568 1.00 -22.57 0.53
C ASP A 568 0.56 -22.75 -0.93
N THR A 569 -0.10 -21.76 -1.52
CA THR A 569 -0.48 -21.77 -2.93
C THR A 569 0.76 -21.76 -3.84
N CYS A 570 1.76 -20.93 -3.54
CA CYS A 570 3.01 -20.89 -4.29
C CYS A 570 3.81 -22.19 -4.12
N ILE A 571 3.85 -22.77 -2.91
CA ILE A 571 4.44 -24.10 -2.68
C ILE A 571 3.76 -25.13 -3.59
N GLU A 572 2.42 -25.17 -3.63
CA GLU A 572 1.69 -26.12 -4.46
C GLU A 572 1.99 -25.95 -5.96
N ILE A 573 2.02 -24.71 -6.44
CA ILE A 573 2.32 -24.38 -7.84
C ILE A 573 3.75 -24.81 -8.22
N LEU A 574 4.75 -24.45 -7.41
CA LEU A 574 6.15 -24.82 -7.65
C LEU A 574 6.38 -26.34 -7.55
N LEU A 575 5.67 -27.03 -6.65
CA LEU A 575 5.71 -28.49 -6.57
C LEU A 575 5.07 -29.13 -7.82
N LYS A 576 3.96 -28.58 -8.35
CA LYS A 576 3.37 -29.06 -9.61
C LYS A 576 4.33 -28.93 -10.79
N SER A 577 5.18 -27.91 -10.81
CA SER A 577 6.18 -27.75 -11.88
C SER A 577 7.38 -28.70 -11.79
N HIS A 578 7.63 -29.29 -10.63
CA HIS A 578 8.75 -30.21 -10.42
C HIS A 578 8.31 -31.48 -9.68
N LEU A 579 7.60 -32.35 -10.40
CA LEU A 579 7.00 -33.58 -9.86
C LEU A 579 7.97 -34.50 -9.08
N PRO A 580 9.26 -34.68 -9.46
CA PRO A 580 10.20 -35.47 -8.67
C PRO A 580 10.34 -34.99 -7.22
N VAL A 581 10.46 -33.68 -7.04
CA VAL A 581 10.59 -33.02 -5.73
C VAL A 581 9.25 -33.06 -4.99
N LYS A 582 8.14 -32.85 -5.71
CA LYS A 582 6.80 -33.04 -5.14
C LYS A 582 6.65 -34.42 -4.54
N PHE A 583 6.92 -35.46 -5.31
CA PHE A 583 6.78 -36.83 -4.83
C PHE A 583 7.71 -37.15 -3.66
N ALA A 584 8.96 -36.67 -3.70
CA ALA A 584 9.91 -36.87 -2.60
C ALA A 584 9.48 -36.20 -1.29
N LEU A 585 8.87 -35.02 -1.35
CA LEU A 585 8.48 -34.24 -0.18
C LEU A 585 7.09 -34.59 0.35
N THR A 586 6.13 -34.83 -0.54
CA THR A 586 4.72 -35.08 -0.15
C THR A 586 4.39 -36.56 -0.09
N GLY A 587 5.26 -37.42 -0.66
CA GLY A 587 4.95 -38.82 -0.90
C GLY A 587 3.79 -39.03 -1.87
N ARG A 588 3.33 -38.00 -2.61
CA ARG A 588 2.10 -38.10 -3.39
C ARG A 588 2.15 -37.34 -4.72
N LEU A 589 1.86 -38.05 -5.79
CA LEU A 589 1.42 -37.48 -7.08
C LEU A 589 -0.08 -37.74 -7.23
N SER A 590 -0.84 -36.68 -7.45
CA SER A 590 -2.28 -36.70 -7.66
C SER A 590 -2.65 -37.23 -9.05
N LEU A 591 -3.95 -37.47 -9.28
CA LEU A 591 -4.49 -37.95 -10.56
C LEU A 591 -4.12 -37.09 -11.78
N HIS A 592 -3.84 -35.80 -11.57
CA HIS A 592 -3.51 -34.81 -12.60
C HIS A 592 -2.01 -34.55 -12.75
N ASP A 593 -1.17 -35.12 -11.89
CA ASP A 593 0.28 -34.99 -11.99
C ASP A 593 0.79 -36.01 -13.01
N LEU A 594 1.03 -35.58 -14.25
CA LEU A 594 1.50 -36.46 -15.33
C LEU A 594 3.03 -36.49 -15.36
N THR A 595 3.61 -37.69 -15.20
CA THR A 595 5.04 -37.90 -15.33
C THR A 595 5.52 -37.58 -16.75
N GLN A 596 6.52 -36.70 -16.85
CA GLN A 596 7.13 -36.29 -18.11
C GLN A 596 8.43 -37.06 -18.36
N ASP A 597 8.98 -36.93 -19.57
CA ASP A 597 10.31 -37.41 -19.88
C ASP A 597 11.37 -36.76 -18.97
N GLY A 598 12.22 -37.58 -18.38
CA GLY A 598 13.17 -37.16 -17.35
C GLY A 598 12.57 -37.11 -15.94
N PHE A 599 11.34 -37.56 -15.69
CA PHE A 599 10.83 -37.75 -14.33
C PHE A 599 11.65 -38.82 -13.61
N TYR A 600 12.04 -38.55 -12.35
CA TYR A 600 12.86 -39.47 -11.57
C TYR A 600 12.44 -39.54 -10.11
N VAL A 601 12.76 -40.66 -9.46
CA VAL A 601 12.38 -40.96 -8.09
C VAL A 601 13.53 -41.69 -7.39
N SER A 602 13.95 -41.21 -6.22
CA SER A 602 14.84 -41.96 -5.33
C SER A 602 14.03 -43.02 -4.57
N ARG A 603 14.63 -44.20 -4.36
CA ARG A 603 14.00 -45.32 -3.66
C ARG A 603 13.62 -44.97 -2.22
N THR A 604 14.45 -44.19 -1.54
CA THR A 604 14.16 -43.59 -0.23
C THR A 604 13.91 -42.09 -0.33
N ASN A 605 13.32 -41.52 0.72
CA ASN A 605 13.22 -40.07 0.86
C ASN A 605 14.58 -39.54 1.34
N VAL A 606 15.39 -39.02 0.43
CA VAL A 606 16.69 -38.42 0.74
C VAL A 606 16.57 -36.90 0.82
N CYS A 607 17.17 -36.29 1.86
CA CYS A 607 17.28 -34.84 2.01
C CYS A 607 18.75 -34.45 2.22
N PRO A 608 19.35 -33.56 1.40
CA PRO A 608 18.74 -32.87 0.26
C PRO A 608 18.35 -33.82 -0.89
N PHE A 609 17.26 -33.52 -1.59
CA PHE A 609 16.81 -34.31 -2.73
C PHE A 609 17.84 -34.20 -3.87
N PRO A 610 18.29 -35.32 -4.46
CA PRO A 610 19.35 -35.29 -5.45
C PRO A 610 18.90 -34.62 -6.75
N ILE A 611 19.65 -33.64 -7.24
CA ILE A 611 19.44 -33.04 -8.58
C ILE A 611 20.09 -33.98 -9.61
N LEU A 612 19.34 -34.36 -10.63
CA LEU A 612 19.77 -35.40 -11.58
C LEU A 612 21.09 -35.07 -12.30
N ASP A 613 21.31 -33.80 -12.66
CA ASP A 613 22.57 -33.34 -13.29
C ASP A 613 23.79 -33.49 -12.37
N ASP A 614 23.61 -33.33 -11.05
CA ASP A 614 24.67 -33.57 -10.08
C ASP A 614 24.93 -35.06 -9.91
N VAL A 615 23.87 -35.89 -9.93
CA VAL A 615 23.99 -37.36 -9.86
C VAL A 615 24.75 -37.91 -11.06
N PHE A 616 24.51 -37.39 -12.26
CA PHE A 616 25.21 -37.81 -13.48
C PHE A 616 26.72 -37.49 -13.46
N ARG A 617 27.20 -36.61 -12.57
CA ARG A 617 28.63 -36.29 -12.45
C ARG A 617 29.43 -37.36 -11.69
N PHE A 618 28.78 -38.28 -10.99
CA PHE A 618 29.44 -39.33 -10.21
C PHE A 618 29.47 -40.67 -10.99
N LYS A 619 30.67 -41.15 -11.31
CA LYS A 619 30.87 -42.56 -11.69
C LYS A 619 30.83 -43.43 -10.43
N PHE A 620 30.04 -44.50 -10.42
CA PHE A 620 29.83 -45.38 -9.26
C PHE A 620 29.37 -44.65 -7.99
N CYS A 621 28.14 -44.15 -8.01
CA CYS A 621 27.55 -43.49 -6.87
C CYS A 621 27.06 -44.52 -5.83
N PRO A 622 27.51 -44.49 -4.55
CA PRO A 622 27.06 -45.43 -3.51
C PRO A 622 25.61 -45.18 -3.06
N LEU A 623 24.96 -44.14 -3.59
CA LEU A 623 23.58 -43.82 -3.31
C LEU A 623 22.64 -44.98 -3.67
N GLU A 624 21.51 -45.03 -2.98
CA GLU A 624 20.41 -45.89 -3.36
C GLU A 624 19.95 -45.63 -4.80
N PRO A 625 19.35 -46.63 -5.48
CA PRO A 625 18.89 -46.47 -6.85
C PRO A 625 17.97 -45.26 -7.05
N ILE A 626 18.18 -44.54 -8.14
CA ILE A 626 17.32 -43.48 -8.65
C ILE A 626 16.68 -43.99 -9.94
N TYR A 627 15.36 -44.15 -9.92
CA TYR A 627 14.61 -44.62 -11.08
C TYR A 627 14.26 -43.45 -11.98
N VAL A 628 14.43 -43.62 -13.29
CA VAL A 628 14.14 -42.57 -14.27
C VAL A 628 13.17 -43.07 -15.34
N VAL A 629 12.21 -42.22 -15.69
CA VAL A 629 11.25 -42.42 -16.77
C VAL A 629 11.66 -41.60 -17.98
N ASN A 630 11.96 -42.24 -19.10
CA ASN A 630 12.21 -41.55 -20.36
C ASN A 630 11.70 -42.34 -21.57
N TYR A 631 10.78 -41.75 -22.31
CA TYR A 631 10.08 -42.33 -23.46
C TYR A 631 10.51 -41.68 -24.79
N GLU A 632 11.07 -40.47 -24.76
CA GLU A 632 11.32 -39.68 -25.98
C GLU A 632 12.35 -40.36 -26.89
N ARG A 633 11.92 -40.78 -28.09
CA ARG A 633 12.80 -41.29 -29.14
C ARG A 633 13.40 -40.11 -29.90
N LEU A 634 14.73 -39.95 -29.86
CA LEU A 634 15.43 -39.04 -30.77
C LEU A 634 15.01 -39.32 -32.23
N PRO A 635 14.87 -38.28 -33.08
CA PRO A 635 14.59 -38.49 -34.50
C PRO A 635 15.66 -39.41 -35.10
N ARG A 636 15.26 -40.55 -35.67
CA ARG A 636 16.18 -41.49 -36.32
C ARG A 636 16.90 -40.77 -37.46
N SER A 637 18.20 -40.51 -37.33
CA SER A 637 19.03 -40.28 -38.52
C SER A 637 19.06 -41.59 -39.30
N SER A 638 18.63 -41.54 -40.54
CA SER A 638 18.52 -42.68 -41.43
C SER A 638 19.90 -43.24 -41.82
N THR A 639 20.45 -44.15 -41.02
CA THR A 639 21.41 -45.19 -41.44
C THR A 639 21.81 -46.05 -40.25
N LEU A 640 21.26 -47.27 -40.17
CA LEU A 640 21.93 -48.55 -39.90
C LEU A 640 20.87 -49.56 -39.42
N GLN A 641 20.69 -50.60 -40.23
CA GLN A 641 19.82 -51.73 -39.97
C GLN A 641 20.51 -52.74 -39.06
N ASN A 642 19.69 -53.40 -38.23
CA ASN A 642 19.81 -54.77 -37.73
C ASN A 642 21.21 -55.26 -37.30
N GLU A 643 21.53 -55.12 -36.02
CA GLU A 643 22.41 -56.06 -35.31
C GLU A 643 21.99 -56.20 -33.84
N THR A 644 22.48 -57.27 -33.21
CA THR A 644 21.99 -58.03 -32.07
C THR A 644 21.94 -57.30 -30.70
N PHE A 645 20.96 -57.70 -29.88
CA PHE A 645 20.47 -57.16 -28.60
C PHE A 645 21.49 -56.88 -27.46
N GLU A 646 22.76 -57.29 -27.57
CA GLU A 646 23.77 -57.08 -26.51
C GLU A 646 24.64 -55.83 -26.73
N LYS A 647 24.67 -55.26 -27.94
CA LYS A 647 25.56 -54.12 -28.27
C LYS A 647 24.99 -52.74 -27.89
N ASP A 648 23.68 -52.60 -27.68
CA ASP A 648 23.04 -51.29 -27.42
C ASP A 648 23.26 -50.77 -25.99
N ILE A 649 23.54 -51.64 -25.01
CA ILE A 649 23.84 -51.23 -23.63
C ILE A 649 25.15 -50.44 -23.59
N ASN A 650 26.14 -50.84 -24.40
CA ASN A 650 27.42 -50.14 -24.48
C ASN A 650 27.28 -48.75 -25.14
N ALA A 651 26.36 -48.59 -26.10
CA ALA A 651 26.05 -47.29 -26.69
C ALA A 651 25.38 -46.31 -25.68
N TRP A 652 24.63 -46.83 -24.70
CA TRP A 652 24.09 -46.05 -23.59
C TRP A 652 25.20 -45.52 -22.66
N VAL A 653 26.25 -46.33 -22.46
CA VAL A 653 27.42 -46.03 -21.61
C VAL A 653 28.46 -45.14 -22.31
N ASP A 654 28.63 -45.25 -23.63
CA ASP A 654 29.71 -44.59 -24.38
C ASP A 654 29.51 -43.08 -24.61
N SER A 655 28.29 -42.55 -24.45
CA SER A 655 28.01 -41.11 -24.51
C SER A 655 27.99 -40.52 -23.10
N LYS A 656 29.18 -40.18 -22.59
CA LYS A 656 29.43 -39.61 -21.25
C LYS A 656 28.36 -38.59 -20.81
N PHE A 657 27.43 -39.06 -19.97
CA PHE A 657 26.69 -38.37 -18.89
C PHE A 657 26.05 -36.98 -19.15
N GLY A 658 25.94 -36.55 -20.41
CA GLY A 658 25.45 -35.21 -20.73
C GLY A 658 23.95 -35.09 -21.00
N ARG A 659 23.25 -36.19 -21.33
CA ARG A 659 21.81 -36.17 -21.68
C ARG A 659 21.09 -37.48 -21.33
N LEU A 660 19.87 -37.34 -20.82
CA LEU A 660 18.90 -38.42 -20.63
C LEU A 660 18.59 -39.12 -21.97
N GLN A 661 18.97 -40.38 -22.11
CA GLN A 661 18.66 -41.19 -23.29
C GLN A 661 17.31 -41.90 -23.16
N CYS A 662 16.67 -42.18 -24.30
CA CYS A 662 15.45 -42.97 -24.39
C CYS A 662 15.63 -44.33 -23.68
N ASP A 663 14.64 -44.75 -22.89
CA ASP A 663 14.59 -46.10 -22.33
C ASP A 663 13.84 -47.02 -23.31
N PRO A 664 14.54 -47.85 -24.12
CA PRO A 664 13.90 -48.65 -25.15
C PRO A 664 12.93 -49.68 -24.56
N HIS A 665 13.23 -50.23 -23.38
CA HIS A 665 12.39 -51.21 -22.72
C HIS A 665 11.12 -50.58 -22.15
N PHE A 666 11.21 -49.37 -21.60
CA PHE A 666 10.02 -48.64 -21.14
C PHE A 666 9.11 -48.31 -22.33
N VAL A 667 9.67 -47.88 -23.45
CA VAL A 667 8.89 -47.64 -24.68
C VAL A 667 8.21 -48.93 -25.16
N GLU A 668 8.92 -50.06 -25.13
CA GLU A 668 8.36 -51.37 -25.48
C GLU A 668 7.18 -51.74 -24.55
N TYR A 669 7.30 -51.53 -23.25
CA TYR A 669 6.21 -51.76 -22.29
C TYR A 669 4.97 -50.92 -22.60
N VAL A 670 5.16 -49.63 -22.90
CA VAL A 670 4.07 -48.72 -23.25
C VAL A 670 3.39 -49.16 -24.55
N GLU A 671 4.15 -49.47 -25.60
CA GLU A 671 3.61 -49.88 -26.91
C GLU A 671 2.93 -51.25 -26.88
N LEU A 672 3.50 -52.20 -26.13
CA LEU A 672 2.87 -53.50 -25.89
C LEU A 672 1.54 -53.33 -25.16
N PHE A 673 1.48 -52.51 -24.12
CA PHE A 673 0.25 -52.27 -23.40
C PHE A 673 -0.81 -51.55 -24.27
N LYS A 674 -0.41 -50.56 -25.08
CA LYS A 674 -1.32 -49.93 -26.06
C LYS A 674 -1.91 -50.95 -27.03
N SER A 675 -1.13 -51.93 -27.45
CA SER A 675 -1.58 -53.01 -28.34
C SER A 675 -2.56 -53.96 -27.64
N ILE A 676 -2.35 -54.26 -26.35
CA ILE A 676 -3.31 -55.02 -25.55
C ILE A 676 -4.64 -54.25 -25.47
N LEU A 677 -4.62 -52.94 -25.16
CA LEU A 677 -5.83 -52.12 -25.11
C LEU A 677 -6.60 -52.16 -26.43
N LEU A 678 -5.91 -51.99 -27.56
CA LEU A 678 -6.48 -52.05 -28.90
C LEU A 678 -7.15 -53.40 -29.21
N ALA A 679 -6.60 -54.50 -28.70
CA ALA A 679 -7.14 -55.84 -28.92
C ALA A 679 -8.37 -56.15 -28.03
N THR A 680 -8.43 -55.54 -26.85
CA THR A 680 -9.49 -55.82 -25.85
C THR A 680 -10.67 -54.85 -25.87
N GLU A 681 -10.50 -53.63 -26.37
CA GLU A 681 -11.55 -52.60 -26.40
C GLU A 681 -12.28 -52.56 -27.77
N PRO A 682 -13.62 -52.31 -27.79
CA PRO A 682 -14.39 -52.26 -29.03
C PRO A 682 -13.96 -51.08 -29.93
N LYS A 683 -13.93 -51.31 -31.26
CA LYS A 683 -13.33 -50.42 -32.28
C LYS A 683 -13.92 -48.99 -32.35
N ASP A 684 -15.12 -48.74 -31.84
CA ASP A 684 -15.78 -47.42 -31.85
C ASP A 684 -15.11 -46.38 -30.94
N VAL A 685 -14.30 -46.79 -29.96
CA VAL A 685 -13.58 -45.89 -29.02
C VAL A 685 -12.36 -45.22 -29.68
N SER A 686 -11.89 -45.73 -30.83
CA SER A 686 -10.66 -45.29 -31.50
C SER A 686 -10.71 -43.86 -32.04
N LYS A 687 -11.92 -43.35 -32.36
CA LYS A 687 -12.11 -42.07 -33.06
C LYS A 687 -12.06 -40.85 -32.12
N GLU A 688 -12.26 -41.03 -30.82
CA GLU A 688 -12.22 -39.96 -29.80
C GLU A 688 -10.79 -39.56 -29.38
N ARG A 689 -9.76 -40.29 -29.82
CA ARG A 689 -8.33 -40.04 -29.48
C ARG A 689 -7.75 -38.70 -29.94
N LYS A 690 -8.51 -37.88 -30.70
CA LYS A 690 -8.04 -36.60 -31.24
C LYS A 690 -8.55 -35.37 -30.50
N THR A 691 -9.38 -35.52 -29.46
CA THR A 691 -9.98 -34.39 -28.75
C THR A 691 -9.71 -34.47 -27.24
N ASP A 692 -8.84 -33.56 -26.80
CA ASP A 692 -8.57 -33.14 -25.42
C ASP A 692 -7.90 -34.15 -24.46
N VAL A 693 -6.67 -33.84 -24.03
CA VAL A 693 -5.81 -34.66 -23.13
C VAL A 693 -6.41 -34.79 -21.71
N GLY A 694 -7.47 -34.06 -21.39
CA GLY A 694 -8.16 -34.05 -20.08
C GLY A 694 -9.44 -34.89 -19.98
N SER A 695 -9.84 -35.59 -21.04
CA SER A 695 -11.17 -36.22 -21.16
C SER A 695 -11.06 -37.73 -21.35
N MET A 696 -11.39 -38.52 -20.33
CA MET A 696 -11.41 -40.00 -20.43
C MET A 696 -12.81 -40.56 -20.22
N ASN A 697 -13.18 -41.56 -21.03
CA ASN A 697 -14.41 -42.32 -20.82
C ASN A 697 -14.29 -43.18 -19.55
N ILE A 698 -15.05 -42.78 -18.53
CA ILE A 698 -15.08 -43.35 -17.18
C ILE A 698 -15.31 -44.87 -17.19
N GLN A 699 -16.08 -45.37 -18.15
CA GLN A 699 -16.46 -46.78 -18.23
C GLN A 699 -15.23 -47.71 -18.33
N TYR A 700 -14.10 -47.20 -18.83
CA TYR A 700 -12.88 -47.98 -19.02
C TYR A 700 -11.84 -47.79 -17.91
N VAL A 701 -12.03 -46.88 -16.94
CA VAL A 701 -11.05 -46.65 -15.86
C VAL A 701 -10.77 -47.93 -15.09
N SER A 702 -11.83 -48.62 -14.67
CA SER A 702 -11.74 -49.86 -13.90
C SER A 702 -11.05 -50.96 -14.72
N SER A 703 -11.53 -51.25 -15.94
CA SER A 703 -10.98 -52.32 -16.76
C SER A 703 -9.50 -52.09 -17.13
N ARG A 704 -9.14 -50.86 -17.53
CA ARG A 704 -7.75 -50.49 -17.85
C ARG A 704 -6.84 -50.61 -16.63
N ALA A 705 -7.28 -50.15 -15.46
CA ALA A 705 -6.48 -50.27 -14.25
C ALA A 705 -6.22 -51.75 -13.87
N LYS A 706 -7.24 -52.61 -13.92
CA LYS A 706 -7.06 -54.05 -13.65
C LYS A 706 -6.11 -54.72 -14.64
N MET A 707 -6.21 -54.35 -15.92
CA MET A 707 -5.37 -54.90 -16.98
C MET A 707 -3.91 -54.43 -16.85
N LEU A 708 -3.70 -53.14 -16.58
CA LEU A 708 -2.38 -52.56 -16.38
C LEU A 708 -1.70 -53.15 -15.14
N ALA A 709 -2.44 -53.36 -14.05
CA ALA A 709 -1.91 -53.96 -12.84
C ALA A 709 -1.36 -55.38 -13.08
N ARG A 710 -2.12 -56.22 -13.81
CA ARG A 710 -1.66 -57.56 -14.21
C ARG A 710 -0.46 -57.50 -15.14
N PHE A 711 -0.47 -56.54 -16.07
CA PHE A 711 0.64 -56.33 -16.99
C PHE A 711 1.93 -55.98 -16.23
N VAL A 712 1.88 -54.96 -15.36
CA VAL A 712 3.01 -54.52 -14.53
C VAL A 712 3.53 -55.65 -13.66
N ALA A 713 2.65 -56.37 -12.95
CA ALA A 713 3.06 -57.48 -12.11
C ALA A 713 3.78 -58.57 -12.93
N ARG A 714 3.32 -58.89 -14.15
CA ARG A 714 3.99 -59.85 -15.04
C ARG A 714 5.37 -59.38 -15.51
N GLN A 715 5.53 -58.08 -15.81
CA GLN A 715 6.83 -57.54 -16.22
C GLN A 715 7.85 -57.50 -15.08
N MET A 716 7.39 -57.45 -13.83
CA MET A 716 8.22 -57.33 -12.62
C MET A 716 8.16 -58.58 -11.71
N SER A 717 8.43 -59.76 -12.28
CA SER A 717 8.57 -61.08 -11.60
C SER A 717 7.29 -61.76 -11.09
N GLY A 718 6.10 -61.27 -11.44
CA GLY A 718 4.83 -61.94 -11.14
C GLY A 718 4.43 -61.91 -9.65
N VAL A 719 3.48 -62.76 -9.24
CA VAL A 719 3.12 -62.92 -7.82
C VAL A 719 4.01 -64.02 -7.24
N ASP A 720 4.55 -63.80 -6.04
CA ASP A 720 5.33 -64.83 -5.34
C ASP A 720 4.41 -65.98 -4.96
N SER A 721 4.60 -67.13 -5.60
CA SER A 721 3.76 -68.33 -5.41
C SER A 721 4.21 -69.16 -4.21
N THR A 722 5.38 -68.84 -3.65
CA THR A 722 5.97 -69.52 -2.50
C THR A 722 6.02 -68.55 -1.33
N ALA A 723 5.24 -68.79 -0.28
CA ALA A 723 5.20 -67.94 0.92
C ALA A 723 6.51 -67.96 1.76
N THR A 724 7.69 -68.14 1.13
CA THR A 724 8.98 -68.45 1.77
C THR A 724 10.07 -67.39 1.54
N GLY A 725 9.74 -66.25 0.91
CA GLY A 725 10.52 -65.01 1.01
C GLY A 725 11.59 -64.82 -0.08
N CYS A 726 11.93 -63.60 -0.49
CA CYS A 726 11.49 -62.27 -0.10
C CYS A 726 11.75 -61.41 -1.34
N ILE A 727 10.70 -60.94 -2.03
CA ILE A 727 10.82 -60.18 -3.30
C ILE A 727 11.80 -58.99 -3.17
N ASP A 728 11.93 -58.45 -1.96
CA ASP A 728 12.89 -57.39 -1.65
C ASP A 728 14.34 -57.86 -1.78
N ARG A 729 14.68 -59.09 -1.35
CA ARG A 729 16.04 -59.64 -1.53
C ARG A 729 16.38 -59.89 -3.00
N GLN A 730 15.41 -60.39 -3.77
CA GLN A 730 15.58 -60.56 -5.22
C GLN A 730 15.77 -59.21 -5.91
N LEU A 731 15.01 -58.20 -5.47
CA LEU A 731 15.15 -56.83 -5.93
C LEU A 731 16.54 -56.26 -5.59
N GLU A 732 17.06 -56.43 -4.36
CA GLU A 732 18.41 -55.97 -4.01
C GLU A 732 19.49 -56.58 -4.92
N VAL A 733 19.42 -57.90 -5.15
CA VAL A 733 20.39 -58.60 -6.03
C VAL A 733 20.28 -58.07 -7.46
N HIS A 734 19.06 -57.91 -7.96
CA HIS A 734 18.80 -57.40 -9.30
C HIS A 734 19.29 -55.95 -9.48
N LEU A 735 19.03 -55.08 -8.51
CA LEU A 735 19.50 -53.70 -8.52
C LEU A 735 21.03 -53.63 -8.50
N LYS A 736 21.69 -54.48 -7.70
CA LYS A 736 23.15 -54.55 -7.66
C LYS A 736 23.72 -54.95 -9.03
N GLN A 737 23.14 -55.95 -9.69
CA GLN A 737 23.54 -56.38 -11.03
C GLN A 737 23.35 -55.28 -12.08
N ILE A 738 22.21 -54.57 -12.06
CA ILE A 738 21.98 -53.46 -12.99
C ILE A 738 23.00 -52.34 -12.75
N LYS A 739 23.25 -51.95 -11.49
CA LYS A 739 24.23 -50.91 -11.16
C LYS A 739 25.64 -51.27 -11.59
N GLU A 740 26.04 -52.54 -11.41
CA GLU A 740 27.33 -53.04 -11.88
C GLU A 740 27.42 -52.99 -13.42
N CYS A 741 26.33 -53.29 -14.13
CA CYS A 741 26.29 -53.25 -15.59
C CYS A 741 26.27 -51.83 -16.17
N LEU A 742 25.58 -50.89 -15.51
CA LEU A 742 25.43 -49.51 -15.98
C LEU A 742 26.51 -48.55 -15.48
N GLU A 743 27.30 -48.95 -14.48
CA GLU A 743 28.27 -48.11 -13.76
C GLU A 743 27.67 -46.84 -13.12
N THR A 744 26.35 -46.83 -12.87
CA THR A 744 25.62 -45.70 -12.27
C THR A 744 24.49 -46.17 -11.34
N SER A 745 24.10 -45.32 -10.40
CA SER A 745 22.91 -45.52 -9.57
C SER A 745 21.62 -44.99 -10.21
N VAL A 746 21.72 -44.38 -11.40
CA VAL A 746 20.57 -43.93 -12.21
C VAL A 746 20.09 -45.10 -13.08
N ILE A 747 18.94 -45.67 -12.75
CA ILE A 747 18.39 -46.86 -13.40
C ILE A 747 17.18 -46.47 -14.26
N PRO A 748 17.21 -46.71 -15.58
CA PRO A 748 16.02 -46.58 -16.42
C PRO A 748 14.93 -47.54 -15.97
N LEU A 749 13.71 -47.04 -15.79
CA LEU A 749 12.60 -47.79 -15.18
C LEU A 749 12.26 -49.08 -15.95
N GLY A 750 12.40 -49.05 -17.28
CA GLY A 750 12.16 -50.18 -18.17
C GLY A 750 13.18 -51.30 -18.05
N GLN A 751 14.32 -51.11 -17.39
CA GLN A 751 15.31 -52.18 -17.16
C GLN A 751 14.96 -53.09 -15.97
N LEU A 752 14.04 -52.67 -15.10
CA LEU A 752 13.64 -53.47 -13.95
C LEU A 752 12.84 -54.71 -14.42
N ARG A 753 13.25 -55.88 -13.93
CA ARG A 753 12.58 -57.18 -14.10
C ARG A 753 12.06 -57.74 -12.78
N VAL A 754 12.59 -57.24 -11.67
CA VAL A 754 12.11 -57.50 -10.31
C VAL A 754 11.65 -56.16 -9.73
N GLY A 755 10.49 -56.14 -9.07
CA GLY A 755 9.96 -54.92 -8.47
C GLY A 755 9.13 -55.22 -7.24
N SER A 756 9.33 -54.43 -6.18
CA SER A 756 8.51 -54.44 -4.97
C SER A 756 7.42 -53.36 -5.10
N TYR A 757 6.86 -52.93 -3.97
CA TYR A 757 5.76 -51.95 -3.92
C TYR A 757 6.07 -50.66 -4.71
N LEU A 758 7.24 -50.05 -4.51
CA LEU A 758 7.61 -48.80 -5.20
C LEU A 758 7.82 -48.99 -6.71
N GLU A 759 8.62 -49.97 -7.11
CA GLU A 759 8.99 -50.16 -8.51
C GLU A 759 7.75 -50.48 -9.36
N ARG A 760 6.85 -51.33 -8.84
CA ARG A 760 5.59 -51.67 -9.50
C ARG A 760 4.64 -50.48 -9.56
N ALA A 761 4.47 -49.76 -8.47
CA ALA A 761 3.62 -48.56 -8.47
C ALA A 761 4.17 -47.50 -9.43
N LEU A 762 5.48 -47.29 -9.46
CA LEU A 762 6.13 -46.34 -10.36
C LEU A 762 5.97 -46.73 -11.83
N LEU A 763 6.18 -48.00 -12.20
CA LEU A 763 5.95 -48.50 -13.56
C LEU A 763 4.48 -48.36 -13.96
N PHE A 764 3.54 -48.68 -13.05
CA PHE A 764 2.13 -48.47 -13.30
C PHE A 764 1.84 -47.00 -13.59
N LYS A 765 2.29 -46.08 -12.73
CA LYS A 765 2.06 -44.63 -12.88
C LYS A 765 2.64 -44.12 -14.21
N ALA A 766 3.87 -44.47 -14.52
CA ALA A 766 4.55 -44.04 -15.73
C ALA A 766 3.83 -44.52 -17.00
N ILE A 767 3.38 -45.77 -17.06
CA ILE A 767 2.59 -46.27 -18.20
C ILE A 767 1.20 -45.63 -18.23
N ALA A 768 0.53 -45.52 -17.07
CA ALA A 768 -0.79 -44.92 -16.94
C ALA A 768 -0.85 -43.49 -17.50
N ASP A 769 0.16 -42.67 -17.21
CA ASP A 769 0.24 -41.31 -17.72
C ASP A 769 0.38 -41.26 -19.26
N ARG A 770 1.11 -42.21 -19.87
CA ARG A 770 1.29 -42.29 -21.35
C ARG A 770 0.06 -42.79 -22.10
N ILE A 771 -0.89 -43.40 -21.40
CA ILE A 771 -2.18 -43.86 -21.94
C ILE A 771 -3.36 -43.03 -21.43
N CYS A 772 -3.08 -41.93 -20.72
CA CYS A 772 -4.06 -41.04 -20.11
C CYS A 772 -5.00 -41.71 -19.08
N LEU A 773 -4.55 -42.76 -18.37
CA LEU A 773 -5.27 -43.38 -17.26
C LEU A 773 -5.02 -42.57 -15.96
N PRO A 774 -6.04 -41.92 -15.36
CA PRO A 774 -5.86 -41.15 -14.14
C PRO A 774 -5.49 -42.05 -12.97
N ALA A 775 -4.25 -41.91 -12.51
CA ALA A 775 -3.70 -42.69 -11.41
C ALA A 775 -2.89 -41.78 -10.48
N ALA A 776 -3.09 -41.92 -9.18
CA ALA A 776 -2.30 -41.24 -8.17
C ALA A 776 -1.23 -42.21 -7.66
N LEU A 777 0.00 -41.72 -7.53
CA LEU A 777 1.11 -42.47 -6.95
C LEU A 777 1.31 -42.01 -5.51
N VAL A 778 1.30 -42.95 -4.58
CA VAL A 778 1.41 -42.67 -3.15
C VAL A 778 2.53 -43.48 -2.54
N ARG A 779 3.36 -42.83 -1.72
CA ARG A 779 4.41 -43.40 -0.90
C ARG A 779 4.02 -43.23 0.55
N GLY A 780 3.81 -44.35 1.22
CA GLY A 780 3.60 -44.42 2.66
C GLY A 780 4.91 -44.65 3.42
N GLU A 781 4.79 -45.22 4.60
CA GLU A 781 5.92 -45.49 5.49
C GLU A 781 6.72 -46.72 5.03
N TYR A 782 7.98 -46.80 5.46
CA TYR A 782 8.88 -47.95 5.25
C TYR A 782 9.05 -48.38 3.77
N GLY A 783 8.95 -47.42 2.84
CA GLY A 783 9.15 -47.67 1.40
C GLY A 783 7.96 -48.31 0.68
N VAL A 784 6.83 -48.51 1.36
CA VAL A 784 5.60 -49.01 0.74
C VAL A 784 5.00 -47.92 -0.14
N SER A 785 4.75 -48.24 -1.41
CA SER A 785 4.06 -47.34 -2.33
C SER A 785 2.95 -48.07 -3.07
N TRP A 786 1.92 -47.33 -3.47
CA TRP A 786 0.75 -47.89 -4.13
C TRP A 786 0.15 -46.90 -5.13
N ILE A 787 -0.80 -47.42 -5.91
CA ILE A 787 -1.58 -46.64 -6.85
C ILE A 787 -3.00 -46.50 -6.35
N GLU A 788 -3.52 -45.28 -6.40
CA GLU A 788 -4.93 -45.00 -6.19
C GLU A 788 -5.58 -44.55 -7.51
N ILE A 789 -6.80 -44.99 -7.75
CA ILE A 789 -7.62 -44.59 -8.90
C ILE A 789 -8.97 -44.08 -8.43
N ALA A 790 -9.61 -43.27 -9.28
CA ALA A 790 -10.96 -42.79 -9.07
C ALA A 790 -11.93 -43.48 -10.04
N ILE A 791 -12.87 -44.24 -9.49
CA ILE A 791 -13.97 -44.85 -10.23
C ILE A 791 -15.27 -44.20 -9.76
N PRO A 792 -15.88 -43.30 -10.54
CA PRO A 792 -17.17 -42.69 -10.21
C PRO A 792 -18.23 -43.76 -9.94
N GLN A 793 -18.91 -43.66 -8.80
CA GLN A 793 -20.12 -44.44 -8.53
C GLN A 793 -21.29 -43.72 -9.19
N MET A 794 -21.98 -44.37 -10.13
CA MET A 794 -23.28 -43.88 -10.56
C MET A 794 -24.29 -44.33 -9.50
N GLU A 795 -24.93 -43.38 -8.81
CA GLU A 795 -26.08 -43.71 -7.99
C GLU A 795 -27.20 -44.20 -8.91
N ASP A 796 -27.49 -45.50 -8.87
CA ASP A 796 -28.73 -46.03 -9.39
C ASP A 796 -29.87 -45.51 -8.50
N SER A 797 -30.37 -44.31 -8.80
CA SER A 797 -31.57 -43.74 -8.18
C SER A 797 -32.82 -44.47 -8.70
N ILE A 798 -32.89 -45.78 -8.50
CA ILE A 798 -34.09 -46.58 -8.67
C ILE A 798 -34.16 -47.49 -7.44
N ASN A 799 -34.75 -46.98 -6.36
CA ASN A 799 -35.54 -47.72 -5.36
C ASN A 799 -35.74 -46.89 -4.08
N LYS A 800 -36.48 -45.78 -4.18
CA LYS A 800 -37.37 -45.33 -3.10
C LYS A 800 -38.67 -44.85 -3.75
N GLY A 801 -39.76 -45.56 -3.47
CA GLY A 801 -41.07 -45.30 -4.06
C GLY A 801 -41.68 -43.97 -3.61
N GLY A 802 -42.51 -43.40 -4.49
CA GLY A 802 -43.37 -42.25 -4.20
C GLY A 802 -43.55 -41.35 -5.42
N LEU A 803 -44.67 -41.55 -6.12
CA LEU A 803 -45.33 -40.71 -7.15
C LEU A 803 -44.49 -39.66 -7.89
N PHE A 804 -44.24 -39.88 -9.18
CA PHE A 804 -44.63 -39.00 -10.29
C PHE A 804 -44.36 -39.75 -11.59
N GLU A 805 -45.42 -40.16 -12.29
CA GLU A 805 -45.33 -40.66 -13.66
C GLU A 805 -45.05 -39.46 -14.57
N GLU A 806 -43.83 -39.36 -15.08
CA GLU A 806 -43.59 -38.66 -16.34
C GLU A 806 -42.68 -39.51 -17.22
N LYS A 807 -43.25 -39.99 -18.32
CA LYS A 807 -42.56 -40.74 -19.38
C LYS A 807 -41.50 -39.85 -20.00
N ILE A 808 -40.27 -39.94 -19.52
CA ILE A 808 -39.09 -39.63 -20.32
C ILE A 808 -38.66 -40.94 -20.98
N SER A 809 -38.92 -41.03 -22.27
CA SER A 809 -38.40 -42.08 -23.15
C SER A 809 -36.88 -42.16 -23.01
N LEU A 810 -36.41 -43.21 -22.34
CA LEU A 810 -35.02 -43.67 -22.35
C LEU A 810 -34.59 -43.95 -23.79
N SER A 811 -34.00 -42.95 -24.44
CA SER A 811 -33.20 -43.16 -25.64
C SER A 811 -31.94 -43.95 -25.25
N LYS A 812 -31.58 -44.91 -26.10
CA LYS A 812 -30.43 -45.81 -25.97
C LYS A 812 -29.05 -45.12 -26.14
N ASP A 813 -28.92 -43.86 -25.73
CA ASP A 813 -27.73 -43.02 -25.97
C ASP A 813 -26.97 -42.67 -24.68
N CYS A 814 -26.87 -43.60 -23.72
CA CYS A 814 -25.89 -43.54 -22.62
C CYS A 814 -24.49 -43.97 -23.09
N ARG A 815 -23.97 -43.38 -24.17
CA ARG A 815 -22.57 -43.57 -24.60
C ARG A 815 -21.83 -42.24 -24.45
N SER A 816 -20.75 -42.26 -23.66
CA SER A 816 -19.78 -41.18 -23.43
C SER A 816 -20.16 -40.08 -22.42
N ILE A 817 -20.32 -40.44 -21.13
CA ILE A 817 -20.23 -39.43 -20.06
C ILE A 817 -18.74 -39.17 -19.79
N ILE A 818 -18.22 -38.08 -20.37
CA ILE A 818 -16.87 -37.58 -20.12
C ILE A 818 -16.91 -36.72 -18.84
N TYR A 819 -16.19 -37.10 -17.79
CA TYR A 819 -16.02 -36.26 -16.60
C TYR A 819 -14.65 -35.58 -16.60
N PRO A 820 -14.57 -34.31 -16.17
CA PRO A 820 -13.29 -33.66 -15.93
C PRO A 820 -12.54 -34.34 -14.78
N ILE A 821 -11.32 -34.81 -15.04
CA ILE A 821 -10.45 -35.51 -14.08
C ILE A 821 -10.23 -34.69 -12.80
N LYS A 822 -10.27 -33.35 -12.88
CA LYS A 822 -10.11 -32.43 -11.74
C LYS A 822 -11.17 -32.59 -10.64
N LEU A 823 -12.36 -33.12 -10.97
CA LEU A 823 -13.44 -33.36 -10.00
C LEU A 823 -13.42 -34.77 -9.41
N MET A 824 -12.54 -35.65 -9.90
CA MET A 824 -12.45 -37.03 -9.43
C MET A 824 -11.67 -37.13 -8.13
N ARG A 825 -12.18 -37.95 -7.19
CA ARG A 825 -11.49 -38.31 -5.95
C ARG A 825 -11.12 -39.78 -5.99
N PRO A 826 -9.86 -40.16 -5.68
CA PRO A 826 -9.50 -41.56 -5.59
C PRO A 826 -10.34 -42.28 -4.55
N ASN A 827 -10.82 -43.47 -4.88
CA ASN A 827 -11.67 -44.29 -4.01
C ASN A 827 -11.26 -45.77 -3.98
N PHE A 828 -10.31 -46.19 -4.83
CA PHE A 828 -9.73 -47.53 -4.80
C PHE A 828 -8.20 -47.49 -4.84
N ILE A 829 -7.58 -48.39 -4.09
CA ILE A 829 -6.17 -48.80 -4.25
C ILE A 829 -6.12 -49.94 -5.27
N VAL A 830 -5.19 -49.88 -6.21
CA VAL A 830 -4.91 -50.96 -7.14
C VAL A 830 -3.93 -51.92 -6.49
N ASP A 831 -4.34 -53.17 -6.27
CA ASP A 831 -3.46 -54.22 -5.77
C ASP A 831 -2.46 -54.60 -6.88
N LEU A 832 -1.17 -54.47 -6.59
CA LEU A 832 -0.05 -54.79 -7.48
C LEU A 832 0.81 -55.93 -6.92
N MET A 833 0.52 -56.40 -5.71
CA MET A 833 1.39 -57.31 -4.96
C MET A 833 0.76 -58.68 -4.77
N ASN A 834 -0.42 -58.73 -4.12
CA ASN A 834 -1.04 -59.97 -3.67
C ASN A 834 -1.96 -60.53 -4.75
N THR A 835 -2.88 -59.70 -5.23
CA THR A 835 -3.84 -60.07 -6.27
C THR A 835 -3.83 -58.99 -7.37
N PRO A 836 -2.83 -58.99 -8.28
CA PRO A 836 -2.69 -57.94 -9.27
C PRO A 836 -3.96 -57.63 -10.07
N GLY A 837 -4.40 -56.38 -9.98
CA GLY A 837 -5.62 -55.88 -10.62
C GLY A 837 -6.89 -56.04 -9.81
N ASP A 838 -6.80 -56.46 -8.55
CA ASP A 838 -7.90 -56.26 -7.61
C ASP A 838 -7.98 -54.79 -7.17
N LEU A 839 -9.19 -54.32 -6.88
CA LEU A 839 -9.46 -52.92 -6.53
C LEU A 839 -9.96 -52.85 -5.09
N ILE A 840 -9.11 -52.35 -4.20
CA ILE A 840 -9.34 -52.33 -2.76
C ILE A 840 -9.97 -50.98 -2.37
N PRO A 841 -11.20 -50.93 -1.83
CA PRO A 841 -11.81 -49.66 -1.41
C PRO A 841 -10.95 -48.93 -0.39
N ILE A 842 -10.66 -47.65 -0.63
CA ILE A 842 -9.89 -46.80 0.30
C ILE A 842 -10.67 -46.66 1.61
N GLY A 843 -9.98 -46.84 2.74
CA GLY A 843 -10.56 -46.80 4.08
C GLY A 843 -11.02 -48.16 4.61
N SER A 844 -11.10 -49.20 3.77
CA SER A 844 -11.37 -50.57 4.22
C SER A 844 -10.23 -51.14 5.09
N PRO A 845 -10.50 -52.12 5.97
CA PRO A 845 -9.44 -52.79 6.75
C PRO A 845 -8.32 -53.35 5.86
N ARG A 846 -8.70 -53.91 4.71
CA ARG A 846 -7.75 -54.43 3.72
C ARG A 846 -6.87 -53.33 3.12
N SER A 847 -7.41 -52.13 2.86
CA SER A 847 -6.58 -51.01 2.39
C SER A 847 -5.53 -50.58 3.42
N LYS A 848 -5.88 -50.57 4.72
CA LYS A 848 -4.94 -50.24 5.80
C LYS A 848 -3.82 -51.26 5.91
N LEU A 849 -4.15 -52.55 5.83
CA LEU A 849 -3.17 -53.65 5.78
C LEU A 849 -2.29 -53.57 4.54
N TYR A 850 -2.84 -53.19 3.39
CA TYR A 850 -2.06 -53.06 2.15
C TYR A 850 -1.04 -51.90 2.21
N CYS A 851 -1.39 -50.80 2.88
CA CYS A 851 -0.53 -49.62 3.04
C CYS A 851 0.55 -49.78 4.12
N VAL A 852 0.53 -50.85 4.91
CA VAL A 852 1.50 -51.12 5.98
C VAL A 852 2.23 -52.43 5.67
N LYS A 853 3.56 -52.42 5.72
CA LYS A 853 4.33 -53.66 5.61
C LYS A 853 4.28 -54.40 6.94
N GLU A 854 3.66 -55.58 7.01
CA GLU A 854 3.84 -56.47 8.15
C GLU A 854 5.32 -56.92 8.18
N MET A 855 6.10 -56.42 9.14
CA MET A 855 7.37 -57.04 9.48
C MET A 855 7.06 -58.40 10.09
N SER A 856 7.12 -59.45 9.27
CA SER A 856 7.27 -60.80 9.78
C SER A 856 8.61 -60.86 10.52
N TYR A 857 8.54 -60.87 11.84
CA TYR A 857 9.68 -61.17 12.72
C TYR A 857 10.20 -62.57 12.39
N ASN A 858 11.09 -62.69 11.41
CA ASN A 858 11.94 -63.87 11.28
C ASN A 858 13.22 -63.64 12.09
N LYS A 859 13.19 -64.14 13.33
CA LYS A 859 14.41 -64.54 14.04
C LYS A 859 15.20 -65.48 13.12
N MET A 860 16.42 -65.05 12.76
CA MET A 860 17.54 -65.76 12.11
C MET A 860 17.92 -65.14 10.78
N CYS A 861 18.88 -64.22 10.83
CA CYS A 861 20.22 -64.44 10.28
C CYS A 861 21.06 -63.18 10.57
N CYS A 862 21.74 -63.19 11.73
CA CYS A 862 22.96 -62.44 11.91
C CYS A 862 24.01 -63.01 10.94
N PHE A 863 24.56 -62.19 10.06
CA PHE A 863 26.00 -61.96 9.85
C PHE A 863 26.21 -60.99 8.67
#